data_AF-A0A1S9E0S5-F1
#
_entry.id   AF-A0A1S9E0S5-F1
#
_cell.length_a   1.000
_cell.length_b   1.000
_cell.length_c   1.000
_cell.angle_alpha   90.00
_cell.angle_beta   90.00
_cell.angle_gamma   90.00
#
_symmetry.space_group_name_H-M   'P 1'
#
loop_
_entity.id
_entity.type
_entity.pdbx_description
1 polymer ?
#
loop_
_entity_poly.entity_id
_entity_poly.type
_entity_poly.pdbx_seq_one_letter_code
_entity_poly.pdbx_strand_id
1 'polypeptide(L)'
;MKGKLSQPSEWDRSEPFCVMDLGYVYNEYQRWTSLLPDVKPFYAVKCNPDTHIIKVLNAMNSGFDCASRNEMELVMSQGVAPERIIFANPCKKISDLEYAQQSGVRKMTFDNEAELQKIRQRFPDAQLILRCLASDPSATYSLGSKFGASSATSVKLLQCAKSWGLSVVGVSFHIGSNAKDPTAFDKAIQNSREVFDAGLRTGHDMHLLDIGGGFSAHNFDAMASSIRQCIGKYFCGIDVEIVAEPGRYFAAGALTLACGIIGRRDAAANDEDKENRHMLYLNDGVYGTFICNIFEPGPQPKVLRASGDFYPLDSEDEYERYTIWGPTCDGTDCVAESVALPKSLAIDDWLYFPEMGGLRRHSVMLDCKLWKDDPIYFFKTLPPYISKYAQRADDASIQAQIDVFGKDDVGAMPGALGPRGNFAAVTFAESFPDRVAMLAYLNEVLSFYECFEKQMTEMLDATLYANPVPKDPKYDNPVWQANYKNTMTKWPKILENLDPKLGPKCVKSLVALVEGTDMEPKMAHYKTMKEYALDRTNYIAWPVACDNAEFGSQLDLTQDQLDSVRDIFLPLWTHSCYVYDYYHYDKEAEIHSTYGKGRSMINSIPLLNRLKGLSVEEAKAWLKQRCFELEKEYLQRKEDYFSENPVEAVPVDLRRWFLSQEDLATGFAIWCATTYHNHPPFGEGYAAPYEKRRKEGALWFEKVTESDQLMTGGFEVRYAN
;
A
#
# COMPACT_ATOMS: atom_id res chain seq x y z
N MET A 1 -8.41 19.12 19.17
CA MET A 1 -9.71 18.47 18.86
C MET A 1 -10.91 19.39 19.16
N LYS A 2 -11.16 19.79 20.41
CA LYS A 2 -12.30 20.66 20.77
C LYS A 2 -12.42 21.92 19.91
N GLY A 3 -11.33 22.69 19.78
CA GLY A 3 -11.31 23.89 18.94
C GLY A 3 -11.75 23.68 17.49
N LYS A 4 -11.38 22.54 16.89
CA LYS A 4 -11.78 22.18 15.51
C LYS A 4 -13.29 21.88 15.43
N LEU A 5 -13.83 21.14 16.39
CA LEU A 5 -15.27 20.84 16.43
C LEU A 5 -16.13 22.07 16.77
N SER A 6 -15.59 23.04 17.51
CA SER A 6 -16.27 24.30 17.85
C SER A 6 -16.40 25.29 16.68
N GLN A 7 -15.71 25.08 15.55
CA GLN A 7 -15.70 25.98 14.38
C GLN A 7 -16.28 25.29 13.13
N PRO A 8 -17.60 25.02 13.07
CA PRO A 8 -18.24 24.27 11.99
C PRO A 8 -18.14 24.87 10.59
N SER A 9 -17.94 26.17 10.45
CA SER A 9 -17.99 26.86 9.16
C SER A 9 -16.77 26.66 8.27
N GLU A 10 -15.70 26.04 8.79
CA GLU A 10 -14.40 25.94 8.11
C GLU A 10 -14.03 24.55 7.59
N TRP A 11 -14.77 23.50 7.97
CA TRP A 11 -14.41 22.13 7.60
C TRP A 11 -15.60 21.18 7.56
N ASP A 12 -15.46 20.09 6.79
CA ASP A 12 -16.52 19.10 6.62
C ASP A 12 -16.58 18.11 7.80
N ARG A 13 -17.68 18.16 8.57
CA ARG A 13 -17.92 17.25 9.69
C ARG A 13 -18.23 15.82 9.24
N SER A 14 -18.39 15.54 7.95
CA SER A 14 -18.53 14.17 7.45
C SER A 14 -17.25 13.35 7.54
N GLU A 15 -16.08 13.99 7.58
CA GLU A 15 -14.79 13.31 7.50
C GLU A 15 -14.13 13.13 8.88
N PRO A 16 -13.41 12.02 9.12
CA PRO A 16 -12.58 11.86 10.31
C PRO A 16 -11.37 12.80 10.26
N PHE A 17 -10.75 13.09 11.41
CA PHE A 17 -9.52 13.88 11.45
C PHE A 17 -8.56 13.45 12.55
N CYS A 18 -7.26 13.68 12.32
CA CYS A 18 -6.24 13.46 13.32
C CYS A 18 -5.72 14.78 13.91
N VAL A 19 -5.33 14.74 15.17
CA VAL A 19 -4.49 15.76 15.80
C VAL A 19 -3.13 15.15 16.09
N MET A 20 -2.07 15.81 15.61
CA MET A 20 -0.70 15.43 15.90
C MET A 20 -0.13 16.30 17.02
N ASP A 21 0.33 15.65 18.08
CA ASP A 21 1.04 16.27 19.19
C ASP A 21 2.55 16.05 19.02
N LEU A 22 3.24 17.07 18.50
CA LEU A 22 4.70 17.05 18.38
C LEU A 22 5.40 17.21 19.75
N GLY A 23 4.71 17.77 20.74
CA GLY A 23 5.17 17.85 22.11
C GLY A 23 5.30 16.47 22.75
N TYR A 24 4.43 15.53 22.41
CA TYR A 24 4.57 14.12 22.78
C TYR A 24 5.92 13.54 22.29
N VAL A 25 6.26 13.73 21.02
CA VAL A 25 7.53 13.22 20.44
C VAL A 25 8.73 13.82 21.15
N TYR A 26 8.70 15.12 21.43
CA TYR A 26 9.72 15.80 22.21
C TYR A 26 9.85 15.21 23.63
N ASN A 27 8.74 15.05 24.34
CA ASN A 27 8.72 14.52 25.70
C ASN A 27 9.22 13.07 25.78
N GLU A 28 8.83 12.22 24.83
CA GLU A 28 9.34 10.85 24.77
C GLU A 28 10.84 10.83 24.44
N TYR A 29 11.37 11.79 23.66
CA TYR A 29 12.81 11.88 23.46
C TYR A 29 13.55 12.29 24.74
N GLN A 30 13.01 13.27 25.49
CA GLN A 30 13.57 13.64 26.80
C GLN A 30 13.52 12.45 27.77
N ARG A 31 12.41 11.71 27.82
CA ARG A 31 12.26 10.49 28.63
C ARG A 31 13.24 9.41 28.21
N TRP A 32 13.41 9.18 26.91
CA TRP A 32 14.42 8.27 26.37
C TRP A 32 15.82 8.64 26.87
N THR A 33 16.26 9.87 26.66
CA THR A 33 17.61 10.31 27.07
C THR A 33 17.82 10.27 28.59
N SER A 34 16.76 10.51 29.38
CA SER A 34 16.83 10.39 30.84
C SER A 34 16.94 8.93 31.32
N LEU A 35 16.28 7.99 30.65
CA LEU A 35 16.21 6.59 31.07
C LEU A 35 17.26 5.72 30.36
N LEU A 36 17.76 6.10 29.21
CA LEU A 36 18.80 5.40 28.47
C LEU A 36 19.86 6.41 27.98
N PRO A 37 20.58 7.08 28.90
CA PRO A 37 21.53 8.14 28.53
C PRO A 37 22.66 7.64 27.62
N ASP A 38 23.04 6.37 27.75
CA ASP A 38 24.12 5.74 26.98
C ASP A 38 23.62 5.07 25.69
N VAL A 39 22.31 5.12 25.39
CA VAL A 39 21.73 4.49 24.19
C VAL A 39 21.14 5.55 23.28
N LYS A 40 21.75 5.73 22.11
CA LYS A 40 21.28 6.70 21.12
C LYS A 40 20.09 6.14 20.32
N PRO A 41 18.94 6.84 20.24
CA PRO A 41 17.82 6.39 19.44
C PRO A 41 18.07 6.65 17.95
N PHE A 42 17.76 5.66 17.12
CA PHE A 42 17.66 5.73 15.67
C PHE A 42 16.19 5.48 15.29
N TYR A 43 15.46 6.53 14.93
CA TYR A 43 14.03 6.40 14.68
C TYR A 43 13.74 5.50 13.48
N ALA A 44 12.92 4.46 13.67
CA ALA A 44 12.53 3.56 12.60
C ALA A 44 11.46 4.21 11.70
N VAL A 45 11.91 4.78 10.57
CA VAL A 45 11.11 5.63 9.67
C VAL A 45 9.87 4.91 9.15
N LYS A 46 9.99 3.61 8.86
CA LYS A 46 8.91 2.71 8.45
C LYS A 46 7.67 2.74 9.37
N CYS A 47 7.84 3.12 10.64
CA CYS A 47 6.73 3.20 11.59
C CYS A 47 5.77 4.34 11.24
N ASN A 48 6.28 5.53 10.96
CA ASN A 48 5.52 6.68 10.52
C ASN A 48 6.45 7.70 9.83
N PRO A 49 6.47 7.73 8.49
CA PRO A 49 7.40 8.57 7.73
C PRO A 49 7.00 10.06 7.69
N ASP A 50 6.18 10.53 8.64
CA ASP A 50 5.75 11.93 8.68
C ASP A 50 6.95 12.86 8.92
N THR A 51 7.14 13.82 8.00
CA THR A 51 8.28 14.74 8.02
C THR A 51 8.32 15.60 9.29
N HIS A 52 7.21 15.85 9.97
CA HIS A 52 7.20 16.63 11.22
C HIS A 52 7.81 15.85 12.37
N ILE A 53 7.51 14.55 12.49
CA ILE A 53 8.15 13.66 13.48
C ILE A 53 9.66 13.59 13.19
N ILE A 54 10.03 13.41 11.93
CA ILE A 54 11.44 13.36 11.49
C ILE A 54 12.16 14.67 11.82
N LYS A 55 11.57 15.84 11.54
CA LYS A 55 12.15 17.16 11.84
C LYS A 55 12.39 17.36 13.33
N VAL A 56 11.42 17.01 14.17
CA VAL A 56 11.54 17.13 15.63
C VAL A 56 12.67 16.24 16.15
N LEU A 57 12.70 14.96 15.73
CA LEU A 57 13.76 14.03 16.12
C LEU A 57 15.13 14.43 15.56
N ASN A 58 15.18 14.98 14.34
CA ASN A 58 16.40 15.50 13.74
C ASN A 58 16.95 16.68 14.55
N ALA A 59 16.10 17.64 14.92
CA ALA A 59 16.47 18.79 15.75
C ALA A 59 16.98 18.37 17.14
N MET A 60 16.54 17.22 17.65
CA MET A 60 17.01 16.63 18.90
C MET A 60 18.26 15.74 18.74
N ASN A 61 18.83 15.65 17.53
CA ASN A 61 20.03 14.87 17.21
C ASN A 61 19.84 13.33 17.29
N SER A 62 18.61 12.85 17.06
CA SER A 62 18.33 11.43 16.82
C SER A 62 19.06 10.92 15.58
N GLY A 63 19.35 9.62 15.54
CA GLY A 63 19.62 8.90 14.30
C GLY A 63 18.32 8.42 13.63
N PHE A 64 18.45 7.73 12.50
CA PHE A 64 17.33 7.17 11.74
C PHE A 64 17.66 5.75 11.22
N ASP A 65 16.80 4.79 11.54
CA ASP A 65 16.75 3.46 10.91
C ASP A 65 15.92 3.57 9.63
N CYS A 66 16.59 3.34 8.49
CA CYS A 66 15.97 3.28 7.17
C CYS A 66 16.02 1.84 6.64
N ALA A 67 14.93 1.40 6.02
CA ALA A 67 14.77 0.07 5.45
C ALA A 67 14.74 0.05 3.91
N SER A 68 14.76 1.22 3.26
CA SER A 68 14.75 1.38 1.81
C SER A 68 15.47 2.65 1.36
N ARG A 69 15.80 2.72 0.07
CA ARG A 69 16.28 3.95 -0.57
C ARG A 69 15.37 5.15 -0.30
N ASN A 70 14.05 4.96 -0.40
CA ASN A 70 13.06 6.03 -0.23
C ASN A 70 13.12 6.63 1.18
N GLU A 71 13.33 5.79 2.20
CA GLU A 71 13.46 6.25 3.58
C GLU A 71 14.77 7.02 3.78
N MET A 72 15.88 6.57 3.18
CA MET A 72 17.16 7.30 3.20
C MET A 72 17.04 8.67 2.52
N GLU A 73 16.46 8.73 1.32
CA GLU A 73 16.16 9.98 0.60
C GLU A 73 15.30 10.91 1.47
N LEU A 74 14.22 10.39 2.06
CA LEU A 74 13.32 11.15 2.91
C LEU A 74 14.07 11.78 4.09
N VAL A 75 14.82 11.02 4.88
CA VAL A 75 15.50 11.60 6.05
C VAL A 75 16.61 12.57 5.64
N MET A 76 17.35 12.28 4.57
CA MET A 76 18.40 13.17 4.06
C MET A 76 17.82 14.49 3.53
N SER A 77 16.65 14.45 2.88
CA SER A 77 15.93 15.67 2.44
C SER A 77 15.55 16.59 3.60
N GLN A 78 15.43 16.05 4.82
CA GLN A 78 15.19 16.82 6.05
C GLN A 78 16.48 17.33 6.71
N GLY A 79 17.63 17.23 6.04
CA GLY A 79 18.93 17.69 6.53
C GLY A 79 19.62 16.70 7.49
N VAL A 80 19.25 15.41 7.46
CA VAL A 80 19.93 14.37 8.23
C VAL A 80 21.23 13.99 7.52
N ALA A 81 22.33 13.98 8.27
CA ALA A 81 23.63 13.59 7.75
C ALA A 81 23.73 12.05 7.61
N PRO A 82 24.38 11.51 6.56
CA PRO A 82 24.47 10.07 6.30
C PRO A 82 25.00 9.24 7.48
N GLU A 83 25.87 9.81 8.32
CA GLU A 83 26.47 9.14 9.47
C GLU A 83 25.46 8.87 10.60
N ARG A 84 24.32 9.56 10.59
CA ARG A 84 23.19 9.36 11.50
C ARG A 84 22.13 8.41 10.93
N ILE A 85 22.42 7.72 9.82
CA ILE A 85 21.52 6.76 9.20
C ILE A 85 22.11 5.35 9.34
N ILE A 86 21.29 4.40 9.77
CA ILE A 86 21.58 2.97 9.68
C ILE A 86 20.62 2.37 8.64
N PHE A 87 21.17 1.74 7.60
CA PHE A 87 20.37 0.98 6.64
C PHE A 87 20.09 -0.41 7.20
N ALA A 88 19.07 -0.53 8.05
CA ALA A 88 18.85 -1.71 8.89
C ALA A 88 17.98 -2.81 8.29
N ASN A 89 17.76 -2.80 6.97
CA ASN A 89 17.16 -3.93 6.27
C ASN A 89 18.20 -5.05 6.05
N PRO A 90 18.03 -6.27 6.60
CA PRO A 90 18.99 -7.35 6.42
C PRO A 90 19.03 -7.92 4.99
N CYS A 91 18.01 -7.66 4.17
CA CYS A 91 17.88 -8.17 2.81
C CYS A 91 17.66 -7.02 1.81
N LYS A 92 18.75 -6.45 1.27
CA LYS A 92 18.70 -5.21 0.48
C LYS A 92 18.65 -5.46 -1.02
N LYS A 93 17.97 -4.58 -1.75
CA LYS A 93 18.07 -4.50 -3.21
C LYS A 93 19.46 -4.03 -3.60
N ILE A 94 19.96 -4.48 -4.75
CA ILE A 94 21.26 -4.05 -5.29
C ILE A 94 21.26 -2.53 -5.53
N SER A 95 20.18 -2.00 -6.10
CA SER A 95 19.99 -0.56 -6.33
C SER A 95 20.10 0.28 -5.06
N ASP A 96 19.60 -0.25 -3.94
CA ASP A 96 19.57 0.48 -2.67
C ASP A 96 20.97 0.47 -2.02
N LEU A 97 21.74 -0.60 -2.21
CA LEU A 97 23.15 -0.65 -1.81
C LEU A 97 24.01 0.34 -2.59
N GLU A 98 23.82 0.41 -3.90
CA GLU A 98 24.52 1.37 -4.78
C GLU A 98 24.15 2.81 -4.40
N TYR A 99 22.87 3.08 -4.10
CA TYR A 99 22.44 4.38 -3.62
C TYR A 99 23.04 4.73 -2.24
N ALA A 100 23.04 3.78 -1.30
CA ALA A 100 23.65 3.97 0.02
C ALA A 100 25.15 4.33 -0.11
N GLN A 101 25.86 3.68 -1.04
CA GLN A 101 27.25 3.99 -1.34
C GLN A 101 27.41 5.41 -1.89
N GLN A 102 26.61 5.78 -2.88
CA GLN A 102 26.64 7.12 -3.50
C GLN A 102 26.32 8.22 -2.49
N SER A 103 25.41 7.94 -1.55
CA SER A 103 24.92 8.90 -0.56
C SER A 103 25.74 8.92 0.73
N GLY A 104 26.74 8.04 0.86
CA GLY A 104 27.62 7.97 2.03
C GLY A 104 26.99 7.29 3.26
N VAL A 105 25.87 6.57 3.12
CA VAL A 105 25.23 5.83 4.21
C VAL A 105 25.98 4.50 4.43
N ARG A 106 26.96 4.51 5.32
CA ARG A 106 27.91 3.39 5.48
C ARG A 106 27.44 2.27 6.42
N LYS A 107 26.68 2.60 7.47
CA LYS A 107 26.23 1.62 8.49
C LYS A 107 25.05 0.82 7.94
N MET A 108 25.17 -0.51 7.88
CA MET A 108 24.10 -1.38 7.38
C MET A 108 24.09 -2.76 8.01
N THR A 109 22.92 -3.37 8.11
CA THR A 109 22.77 -4.69 8.71
C THR A 109 22.92 -5.83 7.70
N PHE A 110 23.25 -7.03 8.18
CA PHE A 110 23.18 -8.28 7.41
C PHE A 110 22.99 -9.46 8.37
N ASP A 111 22.45 -10.58 7.89
CA ASP A 111 22.27 -11.79 8.71
C ASP A 111 22.54 -13.11 7.95
N ASN A 112 22.97 -13.03 6.70
CA ASN A 112 23.21 -14.20 5.86
C ASN A 112 24.36 -13.97 4.86
N GLU A 113 24.89 -15.07 4.31
CA GLU A 113 26.07 -15.03 3.45
C GLU A 113 25.78 -14.40 2.08
N ALA A 114 24.60 -14.63 1.51
CA ALA A 114 24.22 -14.06 0.22
C ALA A 114 24.16 -12.52 0.28
N GLU A 115 23.66 -11.96 1.38
CA GLU A 115 23.70 -10.52 1.63
C GLU A 115 25.14 -10.00 1.72
N LEU A 116 25.99 -10.71 2.47
CA LEU A 116 27.40 -10.36 2.61
C LEU A 116 28.13 -10.37 1.26
N GLN A 117 27.82 -11.33 0.38
CA GLN A 117 28.34 -11.39 -0.99
C GLN A 117 27.85 -10.22 -1.84
N LYS A 118 26.58 -9.84 -1.75
CA LYS A 118 26.04 -8.65 -2.45
C LYS A 118 26.75 -7.38 -1.99
N ILE A 119 26.93 -7.19 -0.68
CA ILE A 119 27.60 -6.02 -0.13
C ILE A 119 29.06 -5.98 -0.58
N ARG A 120 29.78 -7.12 -0.57
CA ARG A 120 31.15 -7.20 -1.09
C ARG A 120 31.28 -6.67 -2.51
N GLN A 121 30.33 -7.01 -3.37
CA GLN A 121 30.39 -6.65 -4.80
C GLN A 121 30.00 -5.19 -5.04
N ARG A 122 29.07 -4.66 -4.23
CA ARG A 122 28.44 -3.36 -4.48
C ARG A 122 28.99 -2.26 -3.59
N PHE A 123 29.15 -2.52 -2.29
CA PHE A 123 29.61 -1.52 -1.32
C PHE A 123 30.62 -2.15 -0.32
N PRO A 124 31.85 -2.48 -0.78
CA PRO A 124 32.85 -3.15 0.06
C PRO A 124 33.34 -2.31 1.26
N ASP A 125 33.23 -0.99 1.18
CA ASP A 125 33.63 -0.05 2.25
C ASP A 125 32.53 0.20 3.30
N ALA A 126 31.44 -0.58 3.26
CA ALA A 126 30.36 -0.50 4.24
C ALA A 126 30.82 -0.93 5.64
N GLN A 127 30.19 -0.34 6.66
CA GLN A 127 30.34 -0.72 8.05
C GLN A 127 29.20 -1.68 8.42
N LEU A 128 29.53 -2.96 8.56
CA LEU A 128 28.53 -4.01 8.69
C LEU A 128 28.15 -4.28 10.13
N ILE A 129 26.84 -4.43 10.36
CA ILE A 129 26.25 -4.75 11.65
C ILE A 129 25.59 -6.12 11.52
N LEU A 130 26.10 -7.12 12.23
CA LEU A 130 25.57 -8.48 12.15
C LEU A 130 24.29 -8.61 12.99
N ARG A 131 23.16 -8.83 12.34
CA ARG A 131 21.87 -9.01 13.03
C ARG A 131 21.74 -10.44 13.56
N CYS A 132 21.71 -10.57 14.88
CA CYS A 132 21.51 -11.80 15.63
C CYS A 132 20.01 -12.13 15.77
N LEU A 133 19.73 -13.43 15.85
CA LEU A 133 18.39 -13.91 16.18
C LEU A 133 18.02 -13.56 17.63
N ALA A 134 16.87 -12.92 17.79
CA ALA A 134 16.24 -12.68 19.08
C ALA A 134 14.71 -12.77 18.93
N SER A 135 14.03 -13.17 20.00
CA SER A 135 12.57 -13.18 20.03
C SER A 135 12.08 -13.02 21.47
N ASP A 136 11.11 -12.14 21.66
CA ASP A 136 10.20 -12.13 22.81
C ASP A 136 8.94 -12.94 22.44
N PRO A 137 8.65 -14.07 23.12
CA PRO A 137 7.43 -14.83 22.90
C PRO A 137 6.14 -14.03 23.14
N SER A 138 6.20 -12.94 23.91
CA SER A 138 5.08 -12.07 24.23
C SER A 138 4.91 -10.87 23.29
N ALA A 139 5.84 -10.68 22.33
CA ALA A 139 5.73 -9.62 21.34
C ALA A 139 4.53 -9.85 20.41
N THR A 140 3.83 -8.78 20.07
CA THR A 140 2.70 -8.83 19.13
C THR A 140 3.16 -9.28 17.73
N TYR A 141 4.39 -8.90 17.33
CA TYR A 141 4.99 -9.35 16.08
C TYR A 141 6.39 -9.90 16.31
N SER A 142 6.54 -11.20 16.08
CA SER A 142 7.86 -11.84 16.02
C SER A 142 8.49 -11.62 14.65
N LEU A 143 9.73 -11.14 14.64
CA LEU A 143 10.56 -11.03 13.43
C LEU A 143 11.55 -12.17 13.29
N GLY A 144 11.71 -13.01 14.34
CA GLY A 144 12.72 -14.06 14.41
C GLY A 144 12.49 -15.22 13.45
N SER A 145 11.26 -15.40 12.94
CA SER A 145 10.96 -16.39 11.90
C SER A 145 11.52 -16.01 10.53
N LYS A 146 11.78 -14.71 10.30
CA LYS A 146 12.22 -14.16 9.02
C LYS A 146 13.67 -13.67 9.04
N PHE A 147 14.14 -13.12 10.15
CA PHE A 147 15.42 -12.42 10.24
C PHE A 147 16.23 -12.80 11.48
N GLY A 148 17.55 -12.70 11.35
CA GLY A 148 18.52 -12.89 12.42
C GLY A 148 19.31 -14.19 12.32
N ALA A 149 20.62 -14.09 12.48
CA ALA A 149 21.53 -15.22 12.45
C ALA A 149 21.56 -15.95 13.81
N SER A 150 21.52 -17.28 13.79
CA SER A 150 21.83 -18.11 14.97
C SER A 150 23.29 -17.89 15.42
N SER A 151 23.63 -18.15 16.68
CA SER A 151 25.01 -17.99 17.17
C SER A 151 26.04 -18.76 16.33
N ALA A 152 25.70 -19.97 15.88
CA ALA A 152 26.57 -20.78 15.02
C ALA A 152 26.74 -20.15 13.62
N THR A 153 25.68 -19.60 13.05
CA THR A 153 25.72 -18.88 11.78
C THR A 153 26.52 -17.58 11.91
N SER A 154 26.33 -16.83 12.99
CA SER A 154 27.01 -15.57 13.26
C SER A 154 28.54 -15.72 13.25
N VAL A 155 29.07 -16.75 13.90
CA VAL A 155 30.52 -17.03 13.90
C VAL A 155 31.05 -17.30 12.48
N LYS A 156 30.31 -18.07 11.66
CA LYS A 156 30.69 -18.34 10.27
C LYS A 156 30.69 -17.07 9.43
N LEU A 157 29.66 -16.23 9.59
CA LEU A 157 29.55 -14.96 8.87
C LEU A 157 30.69 -14.00 9.21
N LEU A 158 31.09 -13.91 10.47
CA LEU A 158 32.24 -13.12 10.91
C LEU A 158 33.54 -13.60 10.23
N GLN A 159 33.76 -14.91 10.16
CA GLN A 159 34.91 -15.50 9.49
C GLN A 159 34.90 -15.22 7.98
N CYS A 160 33.75 -15.38 7.31
CA CYS A 160 33.61 -15.06 5.90
C CYS A 160 33.91 -13.58 5.64
N ALA A 161 33.30 -12.67 6.41
CA ALA A 161 33.50 -11.23 6.27
C ALA A 161 34.98 -10.85 6.39
N LYS A 162 35.68 -11.41 7.38
CA LYS A 162 37.12 -11.18 7.55
C LYS A 162 37.94 -11.71 6.38
N SER A 163 37.64 -12.92 5.90
CA SER A 163 38.34 -13.52 4.75
C SER A 163 38.15 -12.73 3.45
N TRP A 164 37.06 -11.97 3.35
CA TRP A 164 36.72 -11.14 2.19
C TRP A 164 37.14 -9.67 2.35
N GLY A 165 37.77 -9.30 3.46
CA GLY A 165 38.21 -7.92 3.72
C GLY A 165 37.08 -6.95 4.07
N LEU A 166 35.91 -7.44 4.47
CA LEU A 166 34.78 -6.61 4.88
C LEU A 166 34.89 -6.23 6.36
N SER A 167 34.47 -5.01 6.69
CA SER A 167 34.48 -4.48 8.06
C SER A 167 33.16 -4.77 8.76
N VAL A 168 33.18 -5.69 9.73
CA VAL A 168 32.08 -5.84 10.69
C VAL A 168 32.41 -4.99 11.91
N VAL A 169 31.52 -4.05 12.24
CA VAL A 169 31.74 -3.07 13.33
C VAL A 169 30.88 -3.34 14.56
N GLY A 170 29.90 -4.24 14.44
CA GLY A 170 28.94 -4.43 15.52
C GLY A 170 27.96 -5.57 15.32
N VAL A 171 27.05 -5.67 16.27
CA VAL A 171 25.94 -6.62 16.27
C VAL A 171 24.62 -5.89 16.51
N SER A 172 23.54 -6.38 15.91
CA SER A 172 22.19 -5.92 16.19
C SER A 172 21.25 -7.05 16.54
N PHE A 173 20.11 -6.75 17.15
CA PHE A 173 19.00 -7.70 17.28
C PHE A 173 17.67 -6.94 17.32
N HIS A 174 16.53 -7.63 17.21
CA HIS A 174 15.23 -7.01 17.40
C HIS A 174 14.29 -8.01 18.08
N ILE A 175 13.79 -7.71 19.28
CA ILE A 175 13.02 -8.69 20.07
C ILE A 175 11.57 -8.88 19.60
N GLY A 176 11.01 -7.91 18.87
CA GLY A 176 9.66 -7.97 18.32
C GLY A 176 8.87 -6.70 18.64
N SER A 177 7.88 -6.34 17.83
CA SER A 177 7.11 -5.11 18.07
C SER A 177 6.17 -5.28 19.25
N ASN A 178 6.06 -4.24 20.09
CA ASN A 178 5.22 -4.21 21.28
C ASN A 178 5.57 -5.32 22.28
N ALA A 179 6.87 -5.48 22.52
CA ALA A 179 7.41 -6.46 23.47
C ALA A 179 6.98 -6.14 24.90
N LYS A 180 6.58 -7.16 25.65
CA LYS A 180 6.04 -7.01 27.01
C LYS A 180 6.96 -7.55 28.09
N ASP A 181 7.86 -8.46 27.75
CA ASP A 181 8.77 -9.12 28.69
C ASP A 181 10.15 -8.44 28.70
N PRO A 182 10.53 -7.72 29.78
CA PRO A 182 11.85 -7.11 29.89
C PRO A 182 13.00 -8.12 29.86
N THR A 183 12.76 -9.39 30.25
CA THR A 183 13.80 -10.42 30.25
C THR A 183 14.21 -10.86 28.84
N ALA A 184 13.43 -10.53 27.81
CA ALA A 184 13.78 -10.78 26.42
C ALA A 184 15.04 -10.00 26.00
N PHE A 185 15.21 -8.77 26.49
CA PHE A 185 16.43 -7.98 26.24
C PHE A 185 17.65 -8.57 26.95
N ASP A 186 17.53 -9.13 28.15
CA ASP A 186 18.67 -9.75 28.87
C ASP A 186 19.29 -10.86 28.02
N LYS A 187 18.47 -11.81 27.56
CA LYS A 187 18.92 -12.91 26.70
C LYS A 187 19.51 -12.40 25.38
N ALA A 188 18.88 -11.41 24.75
CA ALA A 188 19.33 -10.88 23.48
C ALA A 188 20.67 -10.13 23.61
N ILE A 189 20.86 -9.33 24.66
CA ILE A 189 22.11 -8.62 24.96
C ILE A 189 23.21 -9.62 25.32
N GLN A 190 22.90 -10.65 26.13
CA GLN A 190 23.84 -11.72 26.44
C GLN A 190 24.33 -12.43 25.17
N ASN A 191 23.42 -12.89 24.31
CA ASN A 191 23.78 -13.55 23.05
C ASN A 191 24.59 -12.62 22.14
N SER A 192 24.20 -11.34 22.07
CA SER A 192 24.91 -10.32 21.31
C SER A 192 26.33 -10.13 21.83
N ARG A 193 26.54 -10.22 23.16
CA ARG A 193 27.88 -10.17 23.74
C ARG A 193 28.76 -11.32 23.27
N GLU A 194 28.24 -12.54 23.25
CA GLU A 194 28.99 -13.71 22.80
C GLU A 194 29.44 -13.58 21.33
N VAL A 195 28.56 -13.04 20.47
CA VAL A 195 28.87 -12.77 19.06
C VAL A 195 29.85 -11.61 18.91
N PHE A 196 29.72 -10.56 19.73
CA PHE A 196 30.64 -9.43 19.76
C PHE A 196 32.07 -9.89 20.10
N ASP A 197 32.21 -10.73 21.12
CA ASP A 197 33.48 -11.38 21.50
C ASP A 197 34.05 -12.25 20.38
N ALA A 198 33.20 -12.98 19.65
CA ALA A 198 33.63 -13.76 18.50
C ALA A 198 34.14 -12.86 17.36
N GLY A 199 33.52 -11.69 17.15
CA GLY A 199 33.96 -10.69 16.18
C GLY A 199 35.36 -10.17 16.51
N LEU A 200 35.59 -9.78 17.77
CA LEU A 200 36.91 -9.34 18.25
C LEU A 200 37.98 -10.42 18.07
N ARG A 201 37.68 -11.68 18.43
CA ARG A 201 38.60 -12.82 18.22
C ARG A 201 38.91 -13.09 16.75
N THR A 202 37.97 -12.79 15.85
CA THR A 202 38.15 -12.91 14.39
C THR A 202 38.96 -11.73 13.82
N GLY A 203 39.22 -10.70 14.63
CA GLY A 203 40.00 -9.52 14.26
C GLY A 203 39.17 -8.41 13.62
N HIS A 204 37.87 -8.38 13.87
CA HIS A 204 37.00 -7.24 13.54
C HIS A 204 37.10 -6.15 14.60
N ASP A 205 36.94 -4.89 14.18
CA ASP A 205 36.94 -3.73 15.08
C ASP A 205 35.53 -3.48 15.59
N MET A 206 35.10 -4.33 16.54
CA MET A 206 33.75 -4.30 17.09
C MET A 206 33.62 -3.16 18.10
N HIS A 207 32.78 -2.17 17.80
CA HIS A 207 32.55 -0.98 18.63
C HIS A 207 31.10 -0.49 18.62
N LEU A 208 30.16 -1.23 18.01
CA LEU A 208 28.73 -0.87 17.96
C LEU A 208 27.84 -2.03 18.46
N LEU A 209 26.92 -1.71 19.36
CA LEU A 209 25.80 -2.56 19.75
C LEU A 209 24.49 -1.87 19.40
N ASP A 210 23.67 -2.51 18.58
CA ASP A 210 22.32 -2.05 18.27
C ASP A 210 21.28 -2.97 18.92
N ILE A 211 20.53 -2.43 19.88
CA ILE A 211 19.52 -3.21 20.60
C ILE A 211 18.17 -3.28 19.88
N GLY A 212 18.08 -2.71 18.67
CA GLY A 212 16.89 -2.72 17.82
C GLY A 212 15.68 -2.06 18.46
N GLY A 213 14.48 -2.49 18.06
CA GLY A 213 13.21 -1.92 18.48
C GLY A 213 12.39 -2.83 19.38
N GLY A 214 11.08 -2.56 19.44
CA GLY A 214 10.10 -3.28 20.25
C GLY A 214 9.55 -2.51 21.44
N PHE A 215 10.09 -1.32 21.69
CA PHE A 215 9.64 -0.41 22.74
C PHE A 215 8.21 0.07 22.54
N SER A 216 7.53 0.24 23.66
CA SER A 216 6.24 0.89 23.76
C SER A 216 6.29 1.92 24.88
N ALA A 217 5.53 3.01 24.78
CA ALA A 217 5.58 4.07 25.79
C ALA A 217 5.04 3.62 27.16
N HIS A 218 4.12 2.64 27.19
CA HIS A 218 3.45 2.20 28.40
C HIS A 218 4.34 1.39 29.35
N ASN A 219 5.30 0.61 28.83
CA ASN A 219 6.20 -0.23 29.63
C ASN A 219 7.67 0.21 29.56
N PHE A 220 7.95 1.37 28.97
CA PHE A 220 9.32 1.80 28.67
C PHE A 220 10.22 1.90 29.90
N ASP A 221 9.74 2.39 31.05
CA ASP A 221 10.57 2.57 32.25
C ASP A 221 11.15 1.25 32.78
N ALA A 222 10.30 0.22 32.85
CA ALA A 222 10.71 -1.12 33.25
C ALA A 222 11.70 -1.72 32.24
N MET A 223 11.42 -1.53 30.95
CA MET A 223 12.27 -1.98 29.86
C MET A 223 13.65 -1.32 29.91
N ALA A 224 13.69 0.00 30.02
CA ALA A 224 14.91 0.79 30.11
C ALA A 224 15.74 0.42 31.34
N SER A 225 15.09 0.22 32.50
CA SER A 225 15.79 -0.23 33.70
C SER A 225 16.46 -1.60 33.52
N SER A 226 15.76 -2.55 32.90
CA SER A 226 16.33 -3.86 32.58
C SER A 226 17.50 -3.76 31.60
N ILE A 227 17.34 -2.98 30.53
CA ILE A 227 18.38 -2.75 29.52
C ILE A 227 19.64 -2.14 30.14
N ARG A 228 19.51 -1.09 30.98
CA ARG A 228 20.66 -0.49 31.68
C ARG A 228 21.41 -1.52 32.51
N GLN A 229 20.69 -2.36 33.26
CA GLN A 229 21.29 -3.41 34.07
C GLN A 229 22.03 -4.44 33.20
N CYS A 230 21.44 -4.82 32.06
CA CYS A 230 22.05 -5.77 31.13
C CYS A 230 23.30 -5.18 30.45
N ILE A 231 23.24 -3.93 29.99
CA ILE A 231 24.39 -3.21 29.42
C ILE A 231 25.51 -3.12 30.46
N GLY A 232 25.20 -2.67 31.68
CA GLY A 232 26.18 -2.59 32.77
C GLY A 232 26.71 -3.94 33.25
N LYS A 233 26.04 -5.05 32.92
CA LYS A 233 26.50 -6.41 33.21
C LYS A 233 27.40 -6.96 32.12
N TYR A 234 26.99 -6.86 30.85
CA TYR A 234 27.65 -7.55 29.73
C TYR A 234 28.64 -6.67 28.96
N PHE A 235 28.45 -5.35 28.92
CA PHE A 235 29.27 -4.41 28.15
C PHE A 235 30.04 -3.42 29.03
N CYS A 236 30.16 -3.69 30.33
CA CYS A 236 30.92 -2.86 31.27
C CYS A 236 32.41 -2.81 30.91
N GLY A 237 32.98 -1.60 30.91
CA GLY A 237 34.41 -1.37 30.66
C GLY A 237 34.84 -1.51 29.20
N ILE A 238 33.88 -1.52 28.28
CA ILE A 238 34.10 -1.66 26.84
C ILE A 238 33.68 -0.37 26.17
N ASP A 239 34.57 0.18 25.35
CA ASP A 239 34.26 1.35 24.53
C ASP A 239 33.35 0.92 23.38
N VAL A 240 32.04 1.07 23.57
CA VAL A 240 31.01 0.64 22.63
C VAL A 240 29.95 1.73 22.47
N GLU A 241 29.68 2.11 21.23
CA GLU A 241 28.50 2.92 20.87
C GLU A 241 27.28 2.01 21.00
N ILE A 242 26.29 2.41 21.80
CA ILE A 242 25.03 1.68 21.93
C ILE A 242 23.92 2.49 21.28
N VAL A 243 23.21 1.86 20.36
CA VAL A 243 22.08 2.45 19.63
C VAL A 243 20.86 1.56 19.75
N ALA A 244 19.68 2.11 19.43
CA ALA A 244 18.43 1.37 19.37
C ALA A 244 17.57 1.87 18.21
N GLU A 245 16.57 1.10 17.79
CA GLU A 245 15.68 1.38 16.66
C GLU A 245 14.20 1.60 17.07
N PRO A 246 13.88 2.57 17.96
CA PRO A 246 12.50 2.81 18.37
C PRO A 246 11.66 3.40 17.23
N GLY A 247 10.59 2.71 16.85
CA GLY A 247 9.54 3.24 15.95
C GLY A 247 8.29 3.66 16.72
N ARG A 248 7.48 2.67 17.11
CA ARG A 248 6.19 2.86 17.78
C ARG A 248 6.27 3.73 19.03
N TYR A 249 7.35 3.61 19.81
CA TYR A 249 7.62 4.42 21.00
C TYR A 249 7.45 5.93 20.76
N PHE A 250 8.05 6.44 19.68
CA PHE A 250 7.95 7.85 19.30
C PHE A 250 6.66 8.19 18.56
N ALA A 251 6.18 7.27 17.71
CA ALA A 251 5.13 7.59 16.76
C ALA A 251 3.71 7.38 17.28
N ALA A 252 3.46 6.33 18.08
CA ALA A 252 2.09 5.91 18.43
C ALA A 252 1.29 7.02 19.10
N GLY A 253 1.76 7.50 20.25
CA GLY A 253 1.07 8.54 21.04
C GLY A 253 1.06 9.93 20.40
N ALA A 254 1.83 10.15 19.33
CA ALA A 254 1.89 11.43 18.65
C ALA A 254 0.61 11.75 17.86
N LEU A 255 -0.24 10.77 17.57
CA LEU A 255 -1.47 10.97 16.79
C LEU A 255 -2.70 10.46 17.55
N THR A 256 -3.72 11.31 17.58
CA THR A 256 -5.07 10.95 18.06
C THR A 256 -6.06 11.15 16.93
N LEU A 257 -6.79 10.11 16.57
CA LEU A 257 -7.86 10.14 15.57
C LEU A 257 -9.17 10.54 16.23
N ALA A 258 -9.99 11.33 15.55
CA ALA A 258 -11.35 11.65 15.94
C ALA A 258 -12.30 11.22 14.81
N CYS A 259 -13.33 10.45 15.18
CA CYS A 259 -14.34 9.92 14.27
C CYS A 259 -15.73 10.36 14.71
N GLY A 260 -16.58 10.74 13.76
CA GLY A 260 -17.98 11.03 13.99
C GLY A 260 -18.82 9.76 13.95
N ILE A 261 -19.85 9.69 14.80
CA ILE A 261 -20.88 8.65 14.77
C ILE A 261 -21.87 9.00 13.66
N ILE A 262 -21.89 8.20 12.60
CA ILE A 262 -22.77 8.37 11.42
C ILE A 262 -24.00 7.48 11.48
N GLY A 263 -24.02 6.48 12.36
CA GLY A 263 -25.15 5.58 12.53
C GLY A 263 -25.20 4.96 13.92
N ARG A 264 -26.40 4.60 14.36
CA ARG A 264 -26.66 3.88 15.62
C ARG A 264 -27.76 2.83 15.38
N ARG A 265 -27.61 1.64 15.97
CA ARG A 265 -28.67 0.63 16.08
C ARG A 265 -28.81 0.18 17.52
N ASP A 266 -30.04 0.18 18.01
CA ASP A 266 -30.41 -0.31 19.34
C ASP A 266 -31.16 -1.63 19.21
N ALA A 267 -30.87 -2.62 20.06
CA ALA A 267 -31.61 -3.88 20.05
C ALA A 267 -33.09 -3.70 20.43
N ALA A 268 -33.95 -4.53 19.84
CA ALA A 268 -35.35 -4.64 20.24
C ALA A 268 -35.48 -5.38 21.59
N ALA A 269 -36.50 -5.03 22.38
CA ALA A 269 -36.69 -5.49 23.76
C ALA A 269 -36.84 -7.01 23.96
N ASN A 270 -36.98 -7.81 22.88
CA ASN A 270 -37.31 -9.24 22.92
C ASN A 270 -36.17 -10.16 22.46
N ASP A 271 -34.97 -9.65 22.19
CA ASP A 271 -33.81 -10.45 21.77
C ASP A 271 -32.91 -10.76 22.97
N GLU A 272 -33.13 -11.91 23.62
CA GLU A 272 -32.42 -12.33 24.84
C GLU A 272 -30.99 -12.87 24.58
N ASP A 273 -30.59 -13.09 23.33
CA ASP A 273 -29.45 -13.96 22.96
C ASP A 273 -28.14 -13.27 22.52
N LYS A 274 -27.95 -11.95 22.71
CA LYS A 274 -26.67 -11.28 22.35
C LYS A 274 -26.13 -10.37 23.47
N GLU A 275 -24.87 -10.58 23.87
CA GLU A 275 -24.16 -9.76 24.88
C GLU A 275 -23.82 -8.33 24.39
N ASN A 276 -23.81 -8.07 23.08
CA ASN A 276 -23.55 -6.76 22.48
C ASN A 276 -24.78 -6.26 21.71
N ARG A 277 -25.66 -5.52 22.41
CA ARG A 277 -27.00 -5.14 21.91
C ARG A 277 -27.08 -3.81 21.18
N HIS A 278 -26.08 -2.94 21.32
CA HIS A 278 -26.06 -1.61 20.71
C HIS A 278 -24.90 -1.51 19.73
N MET A 279 -25.12 -0.86 18.58
CA MET A 279 -24.11 -0.73 17.53
C MET A 279 -23.92 0.74 17.18
N LEU A 280 -22.67 1.20 17.10
CA LEU A 280 -22.30 2.52 16.60
C LEU A 280 -21.53 2.36 15.29
N TYR A 281 -21.81 3.21 14.30
CA TYR A 281 -21.13 3.24 13.01
C TYR A 281 -20.37 4.55 12.90
N LEU A 282 -19.07 4.47 12.61
CA LEU A 282 -18.17 5.60 12.50
C LEU A 282 -17.89 5.96 11.04
N ASN A 283 -17.41 7.18 10.81
CA ASN A 283 -16.94 7.65 9.50
C ASN A 283 -15.49 7.21 9.14
N ASP A 284 -14.87 6.33 9.92
CA ASP A 284 -13.60 5.66 9.61
C ASP A 284 -13.63 4.23 10.17
N GLY A 285 -12.87 3.32 9.57
CA GLY A 285 -12.97 1.88 9.82
C GLY A 285 -11.65 1.13 9.62
N VAL A 286 -11.72 -0.20 9.68
CA VAL A 286 -10.60 -1.13 9.50
C VAL A 286 -9.92 -0.93 8.13
N TYR A 287 -10.68 -0.51 7.12
CA TYR A 287 -10.16 -0.20 5.80
C TYR A 287 -9.57 1.19 5.65
N GLY A 288 -9.68 2.04 6.66
CA GLY A 288 -9.01 3.34 6.72
C GLY A 288 -7.87 3.32 7.72
N THR A 289 -8.01 4.15 8.76
CA THR A 289 -6.94 4.35 9.75
C THR A 289 -6.80 3.16 10.71
N PHE A 290 -7.85 2.34 10.88
CA PHE A 290 -7.83 1.17 11.77
C PHE A 290 -7.29 -0.11 11.12
N ILE A 291 -6.53 -0.01 10.03
CA ILE A 291 -5.94 -1.18 9.37
C ILE A 291 -5.05 -2.02 10.30
N CYS A 292 -4.45 -1.38 11.31
CA CYS A 292 -3.71 -2.07 12.36
C CYS A 292 -4.58 -3.09 13.12
N ASN A 293 -5.90 -2.88 13.21
CA ASN A 293 -6.83 -3.77 13.91
C ASN A 293 -6.91 -5.17 13.27
N ILE A 294 -6.54 -5.32 11.99
CA ILE A 294 -6.40 -6.62 11.31
C ILE A 294 -5.26 -7.46 11.92
N PHE A 295 -4.30 -6.80 12.55
CA PHE A 295 -3.04 -7.39 12.95
C PHE A 295 -2.80 -7.36 14.47
N GLU A 296 -3.40 -6.40 15.19
CA GLU A 296 -3.33 -6.28 16.65
C GLU A 296 -4.63 -5.71 17.21
N PRO A 297 -4.95 -5.92 18.51
CA PRO A 297 -6.12 -5.29 19.11
C PRO A 297 -6.08 -3.78 18.96
N GLY A 298 -7.18 -3.21 18.43
CA GLY A 298 -7.30 -1.77 18.19
C GLY A 298 -7.33 -0.93 19.46
N PRO A 299 -7.06 0.38 19.36
CA PRO A 299 -7.12 1.28 20.51
C PRO A 299 -8.56 1.44 21.00
N GLN A 300 -8.68 1.62 22.31
CA GLN A 300 -9.98 1.79 22.94
C GLN A 300 -10.56 3.17 22.62
N PRO A 301 -11.83 3.25 22.18
CA PRO A 301 -12.51 4.50 21.91
C PRO A 301 -12.71 5.29 23.20
N LYS A 302 -12.67 6.62 23.09
CA LYS A 302 -13.05 7.55 24.15
C LYS A 302 -14.04 8.56 23.61
N VAL A 303 -14.93 9.07 24.47
CA VAL A 303 -15.94 10.05 24.03
C VAL A 303 -15.32 11.43 23.93
N LEU A 304 -15.42 12.05 22.75
CA LEU A 304 -15.00 13.42 22.52
C LEU A 304 -16.17 14.40 22.72
N ARG A 305 -17.34 14.04 22.20
CA ARG A 305 -18.56 14.84 22.22
C ARG A 305 -19.77 13.91 22.38
N ALA A 306 -20.71 14.26 23.24
CA ALA A 306 -21.99 13.57 23.41
C ALA A 306 -23.12 14.59 23.52
N SER A 307 -24.28 14.32 22.92
CA SER A 307 -25.47 15.20 22.98
C SER A 307 -25.19 16.66 22.63
N GLY A 308 -24.24 16.90 21.72
CA GLY A 308 -23.89 18.25 21.28
C GLY A 308 -22.84 18.98 22.14
N ASP A 309 -22.49 18.47 23.31
CA ASP A 309 -21.50 19.05 24.23
C ASP A 309 -20.21 18.23 24.30
N PHE A 310 -19.09 18.88 24.64
CA PHE A 310 -17.83 18.16 24.85
C PHE A 310 -17.91 17.35 26.13
N TYR A 311 -17.58 16.06 26.02
CA TYR A 311 -17.72 15.14 27.13
C TYR A 311 -16.83 15.55 28.32
N PRO A 312 -17.38 15.74 29.53
CA PRO A 312 -16.60 16.02 30.73
C PRO A 312 -15.90 14.74 31.22
N LEU A 313 -14.73 14.89 31.84
CA LEU A 313 -13.99 13.76 32.40
C LEU A 313 -14.73 13.08 33.58
N ASP A 314 -15.63 13.80 34.25
CA ASP A 314 -16.33 13.40 35.47
C ASP A 314 -17.86 13.22 35.26
N SER A 315 -18.27 12.59 34.15
CA SER A 315 -19.69 12.30 33.89
C SER A 315 -20.26 11.21 34.79
N GLU A 316 -21.43 11.40 35.39
CA GLU A 316 -22.21 10.34 36.06
C GLU A 316 -23.13 9.58 35.08
N ASP A 317 -22.64 9.32 33.86
CA ASP A 317 -23.43 8.67 32.82
C ASP A 317 -23.61 7.17 33.08
N GLU A 318 -24.80 6.64 32.73
CA GLU A 318 -25.00 5.21 32.61
C GLU A 318 -24.26 4.68 31.38
N TYR A 319 -23.56 3.56 31.54
CA TYR A 319 -22.80 2.90 30.48
C TYR A 319 -23.60 1.75 29.89
N GLU A 320 -23.49 1.56 28.58
CA GLU A 320 -23.97 0.39 27.87
C GLU A 320 -22.88 -0.17 26.95
N ARG A 321 -22.99 -1.45 26.58
CA ARG A 321 -22.01 -2.10 25.70
C ARG A 321 -22.40 -1.87 24.25
N TYR A 322 -21.45 -1.35 23.49
CA TYR A 322 -21.56 -1.16 22.06
C TYR A 322 -20.58 -2.04 21.30
N THR A 323 -20.98 -2.46 20.09
CA THR A 323 -20.05 -2.84 19.02
C THR A 323 -19.84 -1.62 18.12
N ILE A 324 -18.59 -1.30 17.82
CA ILE A 324 -18.22 -0.17 16.95
C ILE A 324 -17.82 -0.69 15.58
N TRP A 325 -18.46 -0.14 14.57
CA TRP A 325 -18.29 -0.46 13.16
C TRP A 325 -17.71 0.73 12.41
N GLY A 326 -16.96 0.45 11.35
CA GLY A 326 -16.59 1.45 10.35
C GLY A 326 -17.73 1.74 9.37
N PRO A 327 -17.48 2.60 8.36
CA PRO A 327 -18.51 3.11 7.46
C PRO A 327 -18.87 2.15 6.32
N THR A 328 -18.10 1.09 6.10
CA THR A 328 -18.34 0.18 4.98
C THR A 328 -19.49 -0.78 5.29
N CYS A 329 -20.11 -1.39 4.27
CA CYS A 329 -21.13 -2.43 4.51
C CYS A 329 -20.51 -3.83 4.66
N ASP A 330 -19.28 -3.90 5.15
CA ASP A 330 -18.57 -5.15 5.39
C ASP A 330 -18.65 -5.54 6.87
N GLY A 331 -19.11 -6.76 7.14
CA GLY A 331 -19.17 -7.34 8.49
C GLY A 331 -17.82 -7.58 9.16
N THR A 332 -16.70 -7.35 8.46
CA THR A 332 -15.34 -7.35 9.04
C THR A 332 -14.83 -5.95 9.37
N ASP A 333 -15.55 -4.90 8.99
CA ASP A 333 -15.25 -3.51 9.37
C ASP A 333 -15.66 -3.22 10.81
N CYS A 334 -15.27 -4.11 11.72
CA CYS A 334 -15.52 -4.02 13.15
C CYS A 334 -14.30 -3.39 13.81
N VAL A 335 -14.44 -2.14 14.26
CA VAL A 335 -13.38 -1.39 14.94
C VAL A 335 -13.20 -1.89 16.38
N ALA A 336 -14.30 -2.19 17.07
CA ALA A 336 -14.27 -2.75 18.42
C ALA A 336 -15.50 -3.63 18.68
N GLU A 337 -15.29 -4.90 19.03
CA GLU A 337 -16.39 -5.86 19.20
C GLU A 337 -17.30 -5.55 20.39
N SER A 338 -16.72 -5.09 21.49
CA SER A 338 -17.45 -4.86 22.72
C SER A 338 -16.78 -3.82 23.61
N VAL A 339 -17.39 -2.64 23.70
CA VAL A 339 -16.88 -1.53 24.52
C VAL A 339 -17.99 -0.89 25.34
N ALA A 340 -17.70 -0.61 26.61
CA ALA A 340 -18.61 0.14 27.47
C ALA A 340 -18.46 1.63 27.18
N LEU A 341 -19.52 2.28 26.71
CA LEU A 341 -19.57 3.72 26.48
C LEU A 341 -20.87 4.30 27.06
N PRO A 342 -20.95 5.63 27.24
CA PRO A 342 -22.15 6.29 27.72
C PRO A 342 -23.38 6.00 26.85
N LYS A 343 -24.52 5.80 27.49
CA LYS A 343 -25.81 5.61 26.82
C LYS A 343 -26.28 6.84 26.05
N SER A 344 -25.77 8.02 26.40
CA SER A 344 -26.08 9.33 25.83
C SER A 344 -25.57 9.56 24.40
N LEU A 345 -24.78 8.64 23.83
CA LEU A 345 -24.18 8.77 22.50
C LEU A 345 -25.23 8.76 21.38
N ALA A 346 -25.22 9.76 20.51
CA ALA A 346 -26.12 9.88 19.38
C ALA A 346 -25.37 9.95 18.04
N ILE A 347 -26.12 9.99 16.94
CA ILE A 347 -25.56 10.39 15.63
C ILE A 347 -25.08 11.85 15.74
N ASP A 348 -24.01 12.19 15.02
CA ASP A 348 -23.27 13.48 15.06
C ASP A 348 -22.41 13.71 16.32
N ASP A 349 -22.42 12.78 17.27
CA ASP A 349 -21.46 12.74 18.36
C ASP A 349 -20.10 12.19 17.89
N TRP A 350 -19.07 12.40 18.70
CA TRP A 350 -17.69 12.14 18.28
C TRP A 350 -16.99 11.24 19.29
N LEU A 351 -16.30 10.24 18.78
CA LEU A 351 -15.33 9.44 19.51
C LEU A 351 -13.92 9.86 19.10
N TYR A 352 -12.96 9.62 19.97
CA TYR A 352 -11.55 9.74 19.66
C TYR A 352 -10.76 8.51 20.11
N PHE A 353 -9.69 8.25 19.37
CA PHE A 353 -8.84 7.07 19.50
C PHE A 353 -7.40 7.55 19.67
N PRO A 354 -6.82 7.41 20.88
CA PRO A 354 -5.42 7.73 21.10
C PRO A 354 -4.50 6.68 20.45
N GLU A 355 -3.20 6.99 20.39
CA GLU A 355 -2.15 6.06 19.95
C GLU A 355 -2.22 5.61 18.47
N MET A 356 -2.81 6.44 17.61
CA MET A 356 -3.07 6.13 16.18
C MET A 356 -1.88 6.43 15.25
N GLY A 357 -0.70 6.73 15.79
CA GLY A 357 0.46 7.12 14.99
C GLY A 357 1.34 5.97 14.46
N GLY A 358 0.91 4.71 14.63
CA GLY A 358 1.61 3.51 14.16
C GLY A 358 1.41 3.18 12.66
N LEU A 359 1.61 1.91 12.28
CA LEU A 359 1.51 1.37 10.90
C LEU A 359 0.17 1.72 10.22
N ARG A 360 0.21 2.21 8.96
CA ARG A 360 -0.95 2.66 8.16
C ARG A 360 -0.97 2.04 6.75
N ARG A 361 -2.12 2.11 6.04
CA ARG A 361 -2.31 1.66 4.63
C ARG A 361 -1.32 2.32 3.65
N HIS A 362 -1.09 1.68 2.51
CA HIS A 362 -0.30 2.27 1.40
C HIS A 362 -1.14 3.21 0.53
N SER A 363 -2.46 3.19 0.72
CA SER A 363 -3.43 4.03 0.03
C SER A 363 -4.15 5.01 0.96
N VAL A 364 -4.91 5.93 0.35
CA VAL A 364 -5.84 6.87 0.99
C VAL A 364 -7.18 6.76 0.28
N MET A 365 -8.27 6.75 1.05
CA MET A 365 -9.63 6.75 0.50
C MET A 365 -9.87 8.07 -0.26
N LEU A 366 -10.48 7.99 -1.45
CA LEU A 366 -10.89 9.19 -2.17
C LEU A 366 -12.06 9.87 -1.46
N ASP A 367 -12.06 11.20 -1.45
CA ASP A 367 -13.13 12.04 -0.88
C ASP A 367 -14.50 11.56 -1.38
N CYS A 368 -15.41 11.28 -0.45
CA CYS A 368 -16.72 10.72 -0.74
C CYS A 368 -17.54 11.59 -1.70
N LYS A 369 -17.32 12.90 -1.73
CA LYS A 369 -17.98 13.83 -2.67
C LYS A 369 -17.60 13.57 -4.12
N LEU A 370 -16.47 12.91 -4.37
CA LEU A 370 -15.97 12.62 -5.72
C LEU A 370 -16.59 11.36 -6.32
N TRP A 371 -17.26 10.52 -5.52
CA TRP A 371 -17.77 9.23 -6.00
C TRP A 371 -19.16 8.86 -5.49
N LYS A 372 -19.56 9.24 -4.28
CA LYS A 372 -20.81 8.76 -3.64
C LYS A 372 -22.08 9.24 -4.35
N ASP A 373 -22.07 10.49 -4.82
CA ASP A 373 -23.19 11.10 -5.54
C ASP A 373 -22.89 11.34 -7.03
N ASP A 374 -21.72 10.88 -7.50
CA ASP A 374 -21.33 11.05 -8.91
C ASP A 374 -22.08 10.02 -9.77
N PRO A 375 -22.88 10.45 -10.77
CA PRO A 375 -23.51 9.54 -11.72
C PRO A 375 -22.52 8.65 -12.49
N ILE A 376 -21.23 9.00 -12.47
CA ILE A 376 -20.12 8.26 -13.07
C ILE A 376 -19.64 7.11 -12.16
N TYR A 377 -20.12 6.99 -10.92
CA TYR A 377 -19.69 5.90 -10.03
C TYR A 377 -20.61 4.67 -10.10
N PHE A 378 -20.01 3.49 -9.97
CA PHE A 378 -20.65 2.17 -10.14
C PHE A 378 -20.71 1.32 -8.86
N PHE A 379 -20.28 1.88 -7.74
CA PHE A 379 -20.40 1.29 -6.41
C PHE A 379 -21.22 2.20 -5.51
N LYS A 380 -21.91 1.64 -4.53
CA LYS A 380 -22.65 2.40 -3.50
C LYS A 380 -22.01 2.32 -2.14
N THR A 381 -21.22 1.28 -1.92
CA THR A 381 -20.68 0.92 -0.62
C THR A 381 -19.16 0.92 -0.65
N LEU A 382 -18.55 0.23 -1.62
CA LEU A 382 -17.10 0.09 -1.68
C LEU A 382 -16.51 1.45 -2.09
N PRO A 383 -15.65 2.06 -1.24
CA PRO A 383 -15.03 3.32 -1.58
C PRO A 383 -13.79 3.08 -2.45
N PRO A 384 -13.48 3.97 -3.41
CA PRO A 384 -12.25 3.91 -4.16
C PRO A 384 -11.08 4.48 -3.34
N TYR A 385 -9.92 3.87 -3.50
CA TYR A 385 -8.67 4.32 -2.89
C TYR A 385 -7.66 4.77 -3.95
N ILE A 386 -6.72 5.62 -3.53
CA ILE A 386 -5.57 6.01 -4.35
C ILE A 386 -4.28 5.74 -3.58
N SER A 387 -3.28 5.22 -4.29
CA SER A 387 -1.95 5.00 -3.73
C SER A 387 -1.35 6.31 -3.22
N LYS A 388 -0.72 6.27 -2.04
CA LYS A 388 0.10 7.38 -1.51
C LYS A 388 1.29 7.71 -2.41
N TYR A 389 1.61 6.83 -3.36
CA TYR A 389 2.71 6.97 -4.30
C TYR A 389 2.23 7.33 -5.71
N ALA A 390 1.05 7.95 -5.85
CA ALA A 390 0.47 8.32 -7.15
C ALA A 390 1.43 9.12 -8.04
N GLN A 391 2.21 10.03 -7.46
CA GLN A 391 3.22 10.80 -8.21
C GLN A 391 4.31 9.91 -8.83
N ARG A 392 4.70 8.81 -8.17
CA ARG A 392 5.65 7.84 -8.75
C ARG A 392 5.04 7.08 -9.92
N ALA A 393 3.75 6.81 -9.85
CA ALA A 393 3.02 6.23 -10.97
C ALA A 393 2.98 7.22 -12.15
N ASP A 394 2.69 8.50 -11.91
CA ASP A 394 2.77 9.57 -12.92
C ASP A 394 4.15 9.57 -13.60
N ASP A 395 5.23 9.61 -12.81
CA ASP A 395 6.62 9.66 -13.31
C ASP A 395 6.99 8.44 -14.16
N ALA A 396 6.49 7.26 -13.77
CA ALA A 396 6.72 6.04 -14.52
C ALA A 396 6.00 6.03 -15.87
N SER A 397 4.78 6.57 -15.94
CA SER A 397 4.06 6.81 -17.21
C SER A 397 4.81 7.80 -18.11
N ILE A 398 5.36 8.89 -17.56
CA ILE A 398 6.21 9.81 -18.33
C ILE A 398 7.43 9.09 -18.89
N GLN A 399 8.07 8.26 -18.07
CA GLN A 399 9.26 7.54 -18.51
C GLN A 399 8.96 6.54 -19.63
N ALA A 400 7.82 5.85 -19.58
CA ALA A 400 7.41 4.96 -20.66
C ALA A 400 7.20 5.72 -21.99
N GLN A 401 6.61 6.92 -21.95
CA GLN A 401 6.52 7.81 -23.12
C GLN A 401 7.91 8.18 -23.66
N ILE A 402 8.87 8.49 -22.79
CA ILE A 402 10.24 8.85 -23.19
C ILE A 402 10.97 7.66 -23.81
N ASP A 403 10.86 6.49 -23.18
CA ASP A 403 11.53 5.27 -23.65
C ASP A 403 11.06 4.89 -25.07
N VAL A 404 9.85 5.28 -25.46
CA VAL A 404 9.28 5.00 -26.79
C VAL A 404 9.45 6.18 -27.76
N PHE A 405 8.99 7.36 -27.38
CA PHE A 405 8.87 8.53 -28.28
C PHE A 405 10.07 9.49 -28.18
N GLY A 406 10.80 9.46 -27.06
CA GLY A 406 11.85 10.44 -26.74
C GLY A 406 11.32 11.62 -25.90
N LYS A 407 12.24 12.40 -25.32
CA LYS A 407 11.91 13.49 -24.38
C LYS A 407 11.11 14.63 -24.97
N ASP A 408 11.38 14.95 -26.24
CA ASP A 408 10.75 16.06 -26.92
C ASP A 408 9.29 15.74 -27.31
N ASP A 409 8.97 14.45 -27.43
CA ASP A 409 7.70 13.91 -27.92
C ASP A 409 6.87 13.23 -26.81
N VAL A 410 7.10 13.58 -25.55
CA VAL A 410 6.30 13.11 -24.41
C VAL A 410 4.84 13.55 -24.58
N GLY A 411 3.90 12.59 -24.52
CA GLY A 411 2.49 12.85 -24.80
C GLY A 411 2.15 12.89 -26.30
N ALA A 412 3.06 12.45 -27.17
CA ALA A 412 2.76 12.27 -28.59
C ALA A 412 1.64 11.26 -28.83
N MET A 413 1.61 10.21 -28.00
CA MET A 413 0.48 9.31 -27.87
C MET A 413 -0.17 9.45 -26.50
N PRO A 414 -1.48 9.29 -26.43
CA PRO A 414 -2.12 9.23 -25.14
C PRO A 414 -1.74 7.94 -24.40
N GLY A 415 -1.99 7.90 -23.08
CA GLY A 415 -1.65 6.76 -22.22
C GLY A 415 -2.32 6.81 -20.84
N ALA A 416 -1.79 6.08 -19.87
CA ALA A 416 -2.45 5.81 -18.60
C ALA A 416 -2.46 7.00 -17.60
N LEU A 417 -1.85 8.14 -17.95
CA LEU A 417 -1.89 9.37 -17.16
C LEU A 417 -3.00 10.30 -17.67
N GLY A 418 -4.05 10.46 -16.87
CA GLY A 418 -5.18 11.34 -17.17
C GLY A 418 -5.15 12.67 -16.41
N PRO A 419 -6.10 13.58 -16.69
CA PRO A 419 -6.29 14.83 -15.93
C PRO A 419 -6.55 14.63 -14.43
N ARG A 420 -7.02 13.43 -14.04
CA ARG A 420 -7.29 13.05 -12.66
C ARG A 420 -6.14 12.26 -12.00
N GLY A 421 -4.98 12.15 -12.65
CA GLY A 421 -3.80 11.43 -12.17
C GLY A 421 -3.59 10.07 -12.84
N ASN A 422 -2.58 9.32 -12.38
CA ASN A 422 -2.27 8.00 -12.92
C ASN A 422 -3.32 6.95 -12.59
N PHE A 423 -3.76 6.20 -13.60
CA PHE A 423 -4.76 5.16 -13.41
C PHE A 423 -4.25 3.93 -12.64
N ALA A 424 -2.97 3.58 -12.74
CA ALA A 424 -2.42 2.49 -11.93
C ALA A 424 -2.42 2.85 -10.43
N ALA A 425 -2.33 4.13 -10.07
CA ALA A 425 -2.37 4.57 -8.67
C ALA A 425 -3.75 4.36 -8.02
N VAL A 426 -4.83 4.46 -8.79
CA VAL A 426 -6.20 4.21 -8.29
C VAL A 426 -6.60 2.74 -8.43
N THR A 427 -6.14 2.06 -9.48
CA THR A 427 -6.46 0.64 -9.72
C THR A 427 -5.62 -0.31 -8.85
N PHE A 428 -4.40 0.07 -8.48
CA PHE A 428 -3.52 -0.76 -7.65
C PHE A 428 -3.09 0.00 -6.39
N ALA A 429 -4.08 0.54 -5.66
CA ALA A 429 -3.87 1.50 -4.57
C ALA A 429 -2.95 0.99 -3.44
N GLU A 430 -3.03 -0.30 -3.10
CA GLU A 430 -2.21 -0.94 -2.06
C GLU A 430 -0.81 -1.35 -2.53
N SER A 431 -0.42 -0.97 -3.75
CA SER A 431 0.89 -1.34 -4.29
C SER A 431 2.05 -0.63 -3.58
N PHE A 432 3.14 -1.37 -3.43
CA PHE A 432 4.41 -0.80 -2.97
C PHE A 432 4.95 0.25 -3.97
N PRO A 433 5.75 1.23 -3.52
CA PRO A 433 6.17 2.38 -4.34
C PRO A 433 6.79 2.00 -5.69
N ASP A 434 7.74 1.07 -5.68
CA ASP A 434 8.45 0.66 -6.91
C ASP A 434 7.56 -0.20 -7.82
N ARG A 435 6.55 -0.84 -7.24
CA ARG A 435 5.65 -1.75 -7.94
C ARG A 435 4.50 -1.00 -8.60
N VAL A 436 3.90 -0.01 -7.93
CA VAL A 436 2.90 0.86 -8.56
C VAL A 436 3.50 1.64 -9.72
N ALA A 437 4.77 2.07 -9.59
CA ALA A 437 5.52 2.68 -10.69
C ALA A 437 5.70 1.69 -11.85
N MET A 438 6.11 0.44 -11.57
CA MET A 438 6.25 -0.57 -12.62
C MET A 438 4.92 -0.91 -13.31
N LEU A 439 3.84 -1.02 -12.54
CA LEU A 439 2.49 -1.25 -13.08
C LEU A 439 2.00 -0.06 -13.92
N ALA A 440 2.31 1.17 -13.51
CA ALA A 440 2.03 2.38 -14.30
C ALA A 440 2.83 2.39 -15.62
N TYR A 441 4.14 2.13 -15.56
CA TYR A 441 4.99 2.00 -16.74
C TYR A 441 4.46 0.92 -17.69
N LEU A 442 4.07 -0.24 -17.15
CA LEU A 442 3.53 -1.33 -17.94
C LEU A 442 2.20 -0.96 -18.59
N ASN A 443 1.25 -0.39 -17.83
CA ASN A 443 -0.03 0.06 -18.37
C ASN A 443 0.17 1.10 -19.48
N GLU A 444 1.15 1.98 -19.33
CA GLU A 444 1.53 2.94 -20.35
C GLU A 444 2.06 2.26 -21.61
N VAL A 445 3.03 1.36 -21.49
CA VAL A 445 3.61 0.64 -22.64
C VAL A 445 2.55 -0.20 -23.36
N LEU A 446 1.68 -0.88 -22.62
CA LEU A 446 0.58 -1.67 -23.19
C LEU A 446 -0.45 -0.80 -23.91
N SER A 447 -0.64 0.46 -23.50
CA SER A 447 -1.51 1.39 -24.25
C SER A 447 -0.97 1.70 -25.65
N PHE A 448 0.35 1.60 -25.86
CA PHE A 448 0.97 1.78 -27.17
C PHE A 448 0.85 0.55 -28.08
N TYR A 449 0.60 -0.64 -27.51
CA TYR A 449 0.43 -1.88 -28.28
C TYR A 449 -0.66 -1.74 -29.35
N GLU A 450 -1.77 -1.06 -29.03
CA GLU A 450 -2.85 -0.80 -29.98
C GLU A 450 -2.43 0.10 -31.14
N CYS A 451 -1.43 0.95 -30.93
CA CYS A 451 -0.93 1.90 -31.92
C CYS A 451 0.25 1.35 -32.73
N PHE A 452 1.12 0.52 -32.15
CA PHE A 452 2.28 -0.04 -32.86
C PHE A 452 2.01 -1.44 -33.42
N GLU A 453 1.47 -2.37 -32.63
CA GLU A 453 1.35 -3.78 -33.04
C GLU A 453 0.01 -4.10 -33.70
N LYS A 454 -1.13 -3.56 -33.22
CA LYS A 454 -2.40 -3.67 -33.98
C LYS A 454 -2.38 -2.87 -35.29
N GLN A 455 -1.55 -1.82 -35.42
CA GLN A 455 -1.33 -1.14 -36.70
C GLN A 455 -0.27 -1.84 -37.58
N MET A 456 0.54 -2.76 -37.02
CA MET A 456 1.54 -3.56 -37.73
C MET A 456 1.12 -4.99 -38.07
N THR A 457 0.09 -5.57 -37.45
CA THR A 457 -0.40 -6.91 -37.80
C THR A 457 -1.27 -6.88 -39.07
N GLU A 458 -0.60 -6.76 -40.21
CA GLU A 458 -0.80 -7.78 -41.23
C GLU A 458 -0.42 -9.13 -40.58
N MET A 459 -1.33 -10.12 -40.57
CA MET A 459 -1.15 -11.53 -40.13
C MET A 459 -1.71 -12.01 -38.78
N LEU A 460 -2.74 -11.41 -38.20
CA LEU A 460 -3.70 -12.16 -37.36
C LEU A 460 -5.13 -11.81 -37.78
N ASP A 461 -5.57 -12.58 -38.77
CA ASP A 461 -6.92 -12.66 -39.32
C ASP A 461 -7.44 -11.42 -40.09
N ALA A 462 -7.12 -11.40 -41.39
CA ALA A 462 -7.75 -10.57 -42.41
C ALA A 462 -9.28 -10.75 -42.51
N THR A 463 -9.91 -11.57 -41.67
CA THR A 463 -11.36 -11.60 -41.55
C THR A 463 -11.91 -10.57 -40.56
N LEU A 464 -11.19 -10.13 -39.52
CA LEU A 464 -11.72 -9.33 -38.40
C LEU A 464 -12.00 -7.84 -38.73
N TYR A 465 -11.27 -7.25 -39.68
CA TYR A 465 -11.46 -5.88 -40.13
C TYR A 465 -11.33 -5.82 -41.66
N ALA A 466 -12.46 -5.81 -42.38
CA ALA A 466 -12.47 -5.84 -43.85
C ALA A 466 -12.08 -4.51 -44.53
N ASN A 467 -11.87 -3.46 -43.74
CA ASN A 467 -11.26 -2.21 -44.19
C ASN A 467 -10.03 -1.98 -43.31
N PRO A 468 -8.81 -1.84 -43.87
CA PRO A 468 -7.68 -1.40 -43.07
C PRO A 468 -8.06 -0.06 -42.43
N VAL A 469 -7.96 0.03 -41.11
CA VAL A 469 -7.95 1.34 -40.44
C VAL A 469 -6.79 2.10 -41.09
N PRO A 470 -7.01 3.29 -41.66
CA PRO A 470 -5.93 4.04 -42.27
C PRO A 470 -4.78 4.15 -41.27
N LYS A 471 -3.58 3.72 -41.67
CA LYS A 471 -2.37 4.00 -40.88
C LYS A 471 -2.31 5.50 -40.72
N ASP A 472 -2.44 5.99 -39.49
CA ASP A 472 -2.27 7.41 -39.23
C ASP A 472 -0.78 7.71 -39.50
N PRO A 473 -0.46 8.54 -40.52
CA PRO A 473 0.93 8.83 -40.88
C PRO A 473 1.73 9.40 -39.70
N LYS A 474 1.05 9.95 -38.68
CA LYS A 474 1.64 10.39 -37.41
C LYS A 474 2.43 9.29 -36.69
N TYR A 475 2.07 8.01 -36.86
CA TYR A 475 2.66 6.88 -36.14
C TYR A 475 3.65 6.05 -36.96
N ASP A 476 3.87 6.42 -38.23
CA ASP A 476 4.86 5.80 -39.12
C ASP A 476 6.27 6.38 -38.87
N ASN A 477 6.73 6.30 -37.62
CA ASN A 477 8.07 6.73 -37.21
C ASN A 477 8.95 5.49 -36.91
N PRO A 478 9.93 5.16 -37.77
CA PRO A 478 10.80 3.99 -37.58
C PRO A 478 11.60 4.00 -36.28
N VAL A 479 11.93 5.19 -35.75
CA VAL A 479 12.63 5.33 -34.47
C VAL A 479 11.73 4.92 -33.32
N TRP A 480 10.49 5.41 -33.31
CA TRP A 480 9.51 5.06 -32.28
C TRP A 480 9.19 3.56 -32.29
N GLN A 481 9.03 2.96 -33.47
CA GLN A 481 8.80 1.52 -33.61
C GLN A 481 9.99 0.69 -33.08
N ALA A 482 11.22 1.09 -33.38
CA ALA A 482 12.42 0.43 -32.87
C ALA A 482 12.54 0.56 -31.34
N ASN A 483 12.27 1.75 -30.81
CA ASN A 483 12.26 2.03 -29.37
C ASN A 483 11.19 1.22 -28.64
N TYR A 484 9.95 1.19 -29.16
CA TYR A 484 8.87 0.38 -28.62
C TYR A 484 9.27 -1.11 -28.54
N LYS A 485 9.85 -1.66 -29.62
CA LYS A 485 10.36 -3.03 -29.62
C LYS A 485 11.43 -3.26 -28.54
N ASN A 486 12.36 -2.32 -28.39
CA ASN A 486 13.36 -2.40 -27.32
C ASN A 486 12.70 -2.39 -25.93
N THR A 487 11.74 -1.50 -25.70
CA THR A 487 10.97 -1.40 -24.46
C THR A 487 10.23 -2.70 -24.16
N MET A 488 9.58 -3.31 -25.15
CA MET A 488 8.89 -4.61 -25.03
C MET A 488 9.81 -5.76 -24.63
N THR A 489 11.11 -5.70 -24.97
CA THR A 489 12.10 -6.70 -24.52
C THR A 489 12.71 -6.40 -23.15
N LYS A 490 12.57 -5.16 -22.65
CA LYS A 490 13.21 -4.67 -21.42
C LYS A 490 12.34 -4.90 -20.19
N TRP A 491 11.06 -4.56 -20.26
CA TRP A 491 10.16 -4.59 -19.10
C TRP A 491 9.99 -5.98 -18.44
N PRO A 492 10.00 -7.12 -19.16
CA PRO A 492 9.87 -8.42 -18.50
C PRO A 492 11.02 -8.69 -17.54
N LYS A 493 12.24 -8.34 -17.95
CA LYS A 493 13.45 -8.48 -17.12
C LYS A 493 13.39 -7.56 -15.90
N ILE A 494 12.79 -6.38 -16.03
CA ILE A 494 12.61 -5.47 -14.90
C ILE A 494 11.65 -6.08 -13.87
N LEU A 495 10.51 -6.63 -14.31
CA LEU A 495 9.57 -7.32 -13.42
C LEU A 495 10.22 -8.51 -12.70
N GLU A 496 10.94 -9.36 -13.44
CA GLU A 496 11.65 -10.51 -12.87
C GLU A 496 12.72 -10.11 -11.86
N ASN A 497 13.44 -9.00 -12.12
CA ASN A 497 14.44 -8.47 -11.19
C ASN A 497 13.80 -7.83 -9.95
N LEU A 498 12.65 -7.19 -10.09
CA LEU A 498 11.89 -6.59 -8.98
C LEU A 498 11.30 -7.67 -8.07
N ASP A 499 10.80 -8.75 -8.66
CA ASP A 499 10.24 -9.88 -7.93
C ASP A 499 10.46 -11.20 -8.71
N PRO A 500 11.44 -12.03 -8.31
CA PRO A 500 11.74 -13.29 -9.01
C PRO A 500 10.62 -14.32 -8.97
N LYS A 501 9.59 -14.13 -8.14
CA LYS A 501 8.46 -15.05 -7.99
C LYS A 501 7.22 -14.52 -8.70
N LEU A 502 6.80 -13.30 -8.39
CA LEU A 502 5.57 -12.69 -8.92
C LEU A 502 5.80 -12.01 -10.28
N GLY A 503 7.01 -11.53 -10.56
CA GLY A 503 7.37 -10.94 -11.85
C GLY A 503 7.16 -11.88 -13.04
N PRO A 504 7.69 -13.12 -13.02
CA PRO A 504 7.42 -14.10 -14.08
C PRO A 504 5.94 -14.43 -14.25
N LYS A 505 5.15 -14.39 -13.16
CA LYS A 505 3.70 -14.61 -13.20
C LYS A 505 3.01 -13.51 -14.00
N CYS A 506 3.29 -12.23 -13.69
CA CYS A 506 2.80 -11.09 -14.47
C CYS A 506 3.19 -11.18 -15.95
N VAL A 507 4.47 -11.47 -16.24
CA VAL A 507 4.98 -11.62 -17.62
C VAL A 507 4.21 -12.71 -18.35
N LYS A 508 4.05 -13.89 -17.75
CA LYS A 508 3.35 -15.03 -18.37
C LYS A 508 1.90 -14.68 -18.70
N SER A 509 1.18 -14.04 -17.77
CA SER A 509 -0.23 -13.69 -17.97
C SER A 509 -0.41 -12.61 -19.04
N LEU A 510 0.51 -11.65 -19.11
CA LEU A 510 0.55 -10.63 -20.17
C LEU A 510 0.89 -11.23 -21.54
N VAL A 511 1.86 -12.13 -21.60
CA VAL A 511 2.22 -12.83 -22.85
C VAL A 511 1.04 -13.67 -23.33
N ALA A 512 0.34 -14.38 -22.42
CA ALA A 512 -0.85 -15.14 -22.78
C ALA A 512 -1.99 -14.25 -23.33
N LEU A 513 -2.12 -13.02 -22.84
CA LEU A 513 -3.05 -12.04 -23.38
C LEU A 513 -2.67 -11.59 -24.80
N VAL A 514 -1.38 -11.33 -25.04
CA VAL A 514 -0.84 -10.85 -26.33
C VAL A 514 -0.79 -11.94 -27.41
N GLU A 515 -0.39 -13.16 -27.04
CA GLU A 515 -0.25 -14.30 -27.97
C GLU A 515 -1.59 -14.90 -28.43
N GLY A 516 -2.72 -14.38 -27.94
CA GLY A 516 -4.03 -14.69 -28.47
C GLY A 516 -4.38 -16.18 -28.36
N THR A 517 -4.54 -16.68 -27.14
CA THR A 517 -5.41 -17.85 -26.99
C THR A 517 -6.84 -17.43 -27.37
N ASP A 518 -7.48 -18.25 -28.20
CA ASP A 518 -8.78 -18.06 -28.87
C ASP A 518 -9.92 -17.73 -27.88
N MET A 519 -9.97 -16.47 -27.38
CA MET A 519 -10.86 -15.98 -26.33
C MET A 519 -12.00 -15.12 -26.88
N GLU A 520 -12.24 -15.06 -28.19
CA GLU A 520 -13.31 -14.22 -28.74
C GLU A 520 -14.70 -14.69 -28.24
N PRO A 521 -15.41 -13.86 -27.46
CA PRO A 521 -16.72 -14.22 -26.97
C PRO A 521 -17.69 -14.38 -28.14
N LYS A 522 -18.22 -15.60 -28.32
CA LYS A 522 -19.11 -15.91 -29.43
C LYS A 522 -20.53 -15.49 -29.09
N MET A 523 -20.82 -14.22 -29.34
CA MET A 523 -22.10 -13.57 -29.00
C MET A 523 -23.33 -14.39 -29.39
N ALA A 524 -23.32 -15.10 -30.53
CA ALA A 524 -24.42 -15.95 -31.00
C ALA A 524 -24.74 -17.14 -30.08
N HIS A 525 -23.80 -17.60 -29.25
CA HIS A 525 -23.93 -18.80 -28.44
C HIS A 525 -24.44 -18.53 -27.02
N TYR A 526 -24.27 -17.32 -26.49
CA TYR A 526 -24.69 -17.00 -25.13
C TYR A 526 -26.21 -16.99 -24.97
N LYS A 527 -26.71 -17.89 -24.15
CA LYS A 527 -28.14 -17.97 -23.79
C LYS A 527 -28.45 -17.13 -22.56
N THR A 528 -27.44 -16.83 -21.74
CA THR A 528 -27.58 -16.05 -20.52
C THR A 528 -26.49 -14.99 -20.38
N MET A 529 -26.77 -13.95 -19.59
CA MET A 529 -25.77 -12.94 -19.22
C MET A 529 -24.62 -13.52 -18.39
N LYS A 530 -24.87 -14.59 -17.63
CA LYS A 530 -23.85 -15.26 -16.80
C LYS A 530 -22.77 -15.94 -17.64
N GLU A 531 -23.19 -16.66 -18.69
CA GLU A 531 -22.24 -17.29 -19.64
C GLU A 531 -21.37 -16.23 -20.32
N TYR A 532 -22.00 -15.13 -20.75
CA TYR A 532 -21.29 -14.00 -21.36
C TYR A 532 -20.27 -13.38 -20.39
N ALA A 533 -20.68 -13.06 -19.16
CA ALA A 533 -19.81 -12.39 -18.20
C ALA A 533 -18.58 -13.22 -17.83
N LEU A 534 -18.72 -14.55 -17.73
CA LEU A 534 -17.60 -15.43 -17.41
C LEU A 534 -16.51 -15.38 -18.51
N ASP A 535 -16.91 -15.44 -19.77
CA ASP A 535 -15.97 -15.38 -20.91
C ASP A 535 -15.43 -13.96 -21.10
N ARG A 536 -16.31 -12.95 -21.02
CA ARG A 536 -15.94 -11.53 -21.20
C ARG A 536 -14.98 -11.05 -20.12
N THR A 537 -15.05 -11.58 -18.89
CA THR A 537 -14.09 -11.26 -17.81
C THR A 537 -12.65 -11.63 -18.21
N ASN A 538 -12.44 -12.76 -18.90
CA ASN A 538 -11.12 -13.12 -19.42
C ASN A 538 -10.72 -12.20 -20.59
N TYR A 539 -11.67 -11.87 -21.47
CA TYR A 539 -11.44 -11.00 -22.61
C TYR A 539 -11.00 -9.58 -22.22
N ILE A 540 -11.53 -9.01 -21.12
CA ILE A 540 -11.11 -7.69 -20.62
C ILE A 540 -9.79 -7.73 -19.83
N ALA A 541 -9.01 -8.81 -19.97
CA ALA A 541 -7.73 -9.02 -19.28
C ALA A 541 -7.82 -9.01 -17.74
N TRP A 542 -8.98 -9.35 -17.16
CA TRP A 542 -9.14 -9.34 -15.70
C TRP A 542 -8.16 -10.27 -14.96
N PRO A 543 -7.83 -11.48 -15.45
CA PRO A 543 -6.81 -12.32 -14.80
C PRO A 543 -5.44 -11.64 -14.72
N VAL A 544 -5.07 -10.87 -15.74
CA VAL A 544 -3.82 -10.09 -15.74
C VAL A 544 -3.88 -8.99 -14.69
N ALA A 545 -5.01 -8.31 -14.55
CA ALA A 545 -5.22 -7.30 -13.52
C ALA A 545 -5.10 -7.90 -12.11
N CYS A 546 -5.63 -9.11 -11.88
CA CYS A 546 -5.47 -9.85 -10.63
C CYS A 546 -3.99 -10.18 -10.34
N ASP A 547 -3.26 -10.72 -11.31
CA ASP A 547 -1.83 -11.04 -11.12
C ASP A 547 -0.99 -9.78 -10.87
N ASN A 548 -1.33 -8.69 -11.54
CA ASN A 548 -0.71 -7.39 -11.30
C ASN A 548 -1.02 -6.85 -9.90
N ALA A 549 -2.22 -7.07 -9.38
CA ALA A 549 -2.59 -6.70 -8.02
C ALA A 549 -1.82 -7.54 -6.97
N GLU A 550 -1.65 -8.84 -7.22
CA GLU A 550 -0.83 -9.73 -6.39
C GLU A 550 0.64 -9.28 -6.38
N PHE A 551 1.21 -8.98 -7.56
CA PHE A 551 2.54 -8.42 -7.69
C PHE A 551 2.63 -7.08 -6.96
N GLY A 552 1.73 -6.14 -7.23
CA GLY A 552 1.72 -4.79 -6.69
C GLY A 552 1.71 -4.76 -5.17
N SER A 553 0.82 -5.55 -4.58
CA SER A 553 0.61 -5.68 -3.14
C SER A 553 1.59 -6.67 -2.48
N GLN A 554 2.44 -7.35 -3.26
CA GLN A 554 3.38 -8.38 -2.80
C GLN A 554 2.70 -9.44 -1.93
N LEU A 555 1.72 -10.13 -2.50
CA LEU A 555 0.95 -11.17 -1.82
C LEU A 555 1.50 -12.53 -2.20
N ASP A 556 1.85 -13.36 -1.21
CA ASP A 556 2.32 -14.72 -1.44
C ASP A 556 1.15 -15.70 -1.27
N LEU A 557 0.34 -15.83 -2.33
CA LEU A 557 -0.86 -16.67 -2.34
C LEU A 557 -0.62 -17.96 -3.11
N THR A 558 -1.09 -19.08 -2.56
CA THR A 558 -1.15 -20.35 -3.27
C THR A 558 -2.37 -20.40 -4.18
N GLN A 559 -2.32 -21.25 -5.22
CA GLN A 559 -3.49 -21.45 -6.09
C GLN A 559 -4.70 -21.99 -5.30
N ASP A 560 -4.47 -22.88 -4.33
CA ASP A 560 -5.53 -23.39 -3.46
C ASP A 560 -6.21 -22.28 -2.65
N GLN A 561 -5.42 -21.30 -2.15
CA GLN A 561 -5.97 -20.15 -1.45
C GLN A 561 -6.83 -19.29 -2.39
N LEU A 562 -6.34 -18.99 -3.59
CA LEU A 562 -7.10 -18.23 -4.59
C LEU A 562 -8.39 -18.95 -5.00
N ASP A 563 -8.31 -20.26 -5.23
CA ASP A 563 -9.46 -21.08 -5.63
C ASP A 563 -10.50 -21.17 -4.51
N SER A 564 -10.07 -21.24 -3.25
CA SER A 564 -10.99 -21.30 -2.10
C SER A 564 -11.85 -20.05 -1.91
N VAL A 565 -11.42 -18.90 -2.41
CA VAL A 565 -12.16 -17.63 -2.32
C VAL A 565 -12.72 -17.16 -3.67
N ARG A 566 -12.45 -17.89 -4.75
CA ARG A 566 -12.81 -17.50 -6.13
C ARG A 566 -14.29 -17.19 -6.30
N ASP A 567 -15.15 -18.04 -5.75
CA ASP A 567 -16.60 -17.87 -5.85
C ASP A 567 -17.08 -16.63 -5.10
N ILE A 568 -16.35 -16.18 -4.08
CA ILE A 568 -16.68 -14.94 -3.36
C ILE A 568 -16.53 -13.74 -4.28
N PHE A 569 -15.46 -13.69 -5.08
CA PHE A 569 -15.15 -12.56 -5.98
C PHE A 569 -15.90 -12.58 -7.32
N LEU A 570 -16.53 -13.68 -7.71
CA LEU A 570 -17.20 -13.79 -9.01
C LEU A 570 -18.24 -12.67 -9.29
N PRO A 571 -19.07 -12.22 -8.31
CA PRO A 571 -19.95 -11.07 -8.52
C PRO A 571 -19.18 -9.76 -8.79
N LEU A 572 -18.06 -9.53 -8.09
CA LEU A 572 -17.21 -8.34 -8.24
C LEU A 572 -16.51 -8.30 -9.61
N TRP A 573 -16.08 -9.45 -10.11
CA TRP A 573 -15.48 -9.57 -11.45
C TRP A 573 -16.54 -9.38 -12.56
N THR A 574 -17.72 -9.95 -12.37
CA THR A 574 -18.87 -9.74 -13.27
C THR A 574 -19.31 -8.27 -13.28
N HIS A 575 -19.26 -7.60 -12.13
CA HIS A 575 -19.50 -6.17 -12.02
C HIS A 575 -18.53 -5.39 -12.91
N SER A 576 -17.22 -5.63 -12.76
CA SER A 576 -16.17 -4.95 -13.53
C SER A 576 -16.34 -5.14 -15.05
N CYS A 577 -16.75 -6.34 -15.48
CA CYS A 577 -17.12 -6.62 -16.87
C CYS A 577 -18.27 -5.72 -17.37
N TYR A 578 -19.33 -5.55 -16.60
CA TYR A 578 -20.46 -4.70 -17.01
C TYR A 578 -20.15 -3.22 -16.97
N VAL A 579 -19.31 -2.77 -16.03
CA VAL A 579 -18.79 -1.40 -16.01
C VAL A 579 -18.02 -1.10 -17.29
N TYR A 580 -17.13 -2.03 -17.69
CA TYR A 580 -16.36 -1.90 -18.92
C TYR A 580 -17.27 -1.75 -20.14
N ASP A 581 -18.21 -2.68 -20.33
CA ASP A 581 -19.14 -2.66 -21.46
C ASP A 581 -20.02 -1.40 -21.49
N TYR A 582 -20.45 -0.91 -20.31
CA TYR A 582 -21.27 0.30 -20.20
C TYR A 582 -20.54 1.52 -20.77
N TYR A 583 -19.29 1.73 -20.35
CA TYR A 583 -18.51 2.91 -20.76
C TYR A 583 -17.98 2.80 -22.19
N HIS A 584 -17.71 1.59 -22.68
CA HIS A 584 -17.14 1.38 -24.02
C HIS A 584 -18.18 1.31 -25.14
N TYR A 585 -19.46 1.11 -24.82
CA TYR A 585 -20.47 0.81 -25.82
C TYR A 585 -20.53 1.82 -26.96
N ASP A 586 -20.51 3.13 -26.66
CA ASP A 586 -20.72 4.15 -27.71
C ASP A 586 -19.57 4.12 -28.73
N LYS A 587 -18.33 3.94 -28.26
CA LYS A 587 -17.15 3.77 -29.11
C LYS A 587 -17.19 2.45 -29.88
N GLU A 588 -17.50 1.34 -29.20
CA GLU A 588 -17.60 0.02 -29.85
C GLU A 588 -18.70 0.01 -30.92
N ALA A 589 -19.83 0.69 -30.68
CA ALA A 589 -20.94 0.83 -31.62
C ALA A 589 -20.56 1.69 -32.83
N GLU A 590 -19.83 2.79 -32.63
CA GLU A 590 -19.30 3.62 -33.71
C GLU A 590 -18.35 2.81 -34.61
N ILE A 591 -17.37 2.12 -34.00
CA ILE A 591 -16.43 1.25 -34.71
C ILE A 591 -17.18 0.14 -35.46
N HIS A 592 -18.15 -0.50 -34.80
CA HIS A 592 -18.96 -1.57 -35.41
C HIS A 592 -19.79 -1.07 -36.59
N SER A 593 -20.41 0.11 -36.48
CA SER A 593 -21.19 0.71 -37.57
C SER A 593 -20.32 1.06 -38.79
N THR A 594 -19.07 1.44 -38.55
CA THR A 594 -18.12 1.88 -39.59
C THR A 594 -17.39 0.70 -40.24
N TYR A 595 -16.98 -0.29 -39.46
CA TYR A 595 -16.05 -1.35 -39.88
C TYR A 595 -16.62 -2.78 -39.70
N GLY A 596 -17.69 -2.97 -38.94
CA GLY A 596 -18.21 -4.26 -38.47
C GLY A 596 -19.30 -4.91 -39.33
N LYS A 597 -19.43 -4.57 -40.62
CA LYS A 597 -20.48 -5.12 -41.50
C LYS A 597 -20.43 -6.66 -41.52
N GLY A 598 -21.50 -7.29 -40.99
CA GLY A 598 -21.68 -8.75 -41.01
C GLY A 598 -21.24 -9.49 -39.73
N ARG A 599 -20.80 -8.80 -38.68
CA ARG A 599 -20.36 -9.40 -37.39
C ARG A 599 -21.23 -8.96 -36.22
N SER A 600 -21.30 -9.77 -35.16
CA SER A 600 -21.96 -9.37 -33.90
C SER A 600 -21.00 -8.52 -33.06
N MET A 601 -21.47 -7.40 -32.51
CA MET A 601 -20.69 -6.60 -31.58
C MET A 601 -20.54 -7.32 -30.23
N ILE A 602 -19.32 -7.38 -29.72
CA ILE A 602 -18.97 -8.07 -28.47
C ILE A 602 -19.17 -7.09 -27.30
N ASN A 603 -20.41 -6.96 -26.86
CA ASN A 603 -20.80 -6.10 -25.74
C ASN A 603 -22.11 -6.64 -25.12
N SER A 604 -22.32 -6.44 -23.83
CA SER A 604 -23.55 -6.84 -23.14
C SER A 604 -24.82 -6.15 -23.67
N ILE A 605 -24.75 -4.92 -24.19
CA ILE A 605 -25.94 -4.16 -24.63
C ILE A 605 -26.65 -4.82 -25.83
N PRO A 606 -25.99 -5.17 -26.95
CA PRO A 606 -26.61 -5.96 -28.01
C PRO A 606 -27.15 -7.30 -27.55
N LEU A 607 -26.47 -7.94 -26.58
CA LEU A 607 -26.94 -9.20 -26.01
C LEU A 607 -28.22 -9.00 -25.19
N LEU A 608 -28.31 -7.93 -24.41
CA LEU A 608 -29.52 -7.56 -23.66
C LEU A 608 -30.68 -7.21 -24.60
N ASN A 609 -30.42 -6.52 -25.70
CA ASN A 609 -31.43 -6.31 -26.73
C ASN A 609 -31.95 -7.65 -27.27
N ARG A 610 -31.05 -8.59 -27.62
CA ARG A 610 -31.46 -9.91 -28.12
C ARG A 610 -32.21 -10.76 -27.09
N LEU A 611 -31.72 -10.81 -25.86
CA LEU A 611 -32.26 -11.70 -24.81
C LEU A 611 -33.49 -11.13 -24.11
N LYS A 612 -33.62 -9.79 -24.05
CA LYS A 612 -34.65 -9.10 -23.24
C LYS A 612 -35.43 -8.03 -24.00
N GLY A 613 -35.07 -7.71 -25.25
CA GLY A 613 -35.75 -6.70 -26.06
C GLY A 613 -35.48 -5.24 -25.63
N LEU A 614 -34.45 -4.99 -24.81
CA LEU A 614 -34.16 -3.66 -24.27
C LEU A 614 -33.54 -2.74 -25.34
N SER A 615 -33.96 -1.47 -25.35
CA SER A 615 -33.23 -0.40 -26.02
C SER A 615 -31.84 -0.19 -25.41
N VAL A 616 -31.00 0.64 -26.05
CA VAL A 616 -29.65 0.94 -25.56
C VAL A 616 -29.70 1.61 -24.19
N GLU A 617 -30.59 2.58 -24.02
CA GLU A 617 -30.78 3.34 -22.78
C GLU A 617 -31.29 2.43 -21.67
N GLU A 618 -32.27 1.57 -21.96
CA GLU A 618 -32.78 0.59 -21.01
C GLU A 618 -31.73 -0.46 -20.64
N ALA A 619 -30.90 -0.90 -21.59
CA ALA A 619 -29.81 -1.82 -21.34
C ALA A 619 -28.71 -1.19 -20.48
N LYS A 620 -28.32 0.06 -20.74
CA LYS A 620 -27.38 0.84 -19.90
C LYS A 620 -27.93 0.99 -18.47
N ALA A 621 -29.20 1.36 -18.31
CA ALA A 621 -29.85 1.45 -17.01
C ALA A 621 -29.88 0.08 -16.29
N TRP A 622 -30.17 -1.00 -17.03
CA TRP A 622 -30.16 -2.36 -16.51
C TRP A 622 -28.77 -2.77 -16.01
N LEU A 623 -27.71 -2.51 -16.78
CA LEU A 623 -26.33 -2.82 -16.38
C LEU A 623 -25.95 -2.10 -15.10
N LYS A 624 -26.24 -0.79 -15.00
CA LYS A 624 -25.93 0.00 -13.80
C LYS A 624 -26.66 -0.52 -12.57
N GLN A 625 -27.94 -0.85 -12.69
CA GLN A 625 -28.70 -1.45 -11.60
C GLN A 625 -28.13 -2.83 -11.21
N ARG A 626 -27.75 -3.64 -12.21
CA ARG A 626 -27.18 -4.97 -11.96
C ARG A 626 -25.81 -4.89 -11.26
N CYS A 627 -24.98 -3.90 -11.57
CA CYS A 627 -23.72 -3.66 -10.84
C CYS A 627 -23.97 -3.44 -9.34
N PHE A 628 -24.96 -2.63 -8.96
CA PHE A 628 -25.29 -2.44 -7.53
C PHE A 628 -25.77 -3.73 -6.85
N GLU A 629 -26.50 -4.59 -7.56
CA GLU A 629 -26.90 -5.90 -7.03
C GLU A 629 -25.70 -6.84 -6.85
N LEU A 630 -24.76 -6.83 -7.80
CA LEU A 630 -23.54 -7.64 -7.75
C LEU A 630 -22.59 -7.19 -6.63
N GLU A 631 -22.46 -5.88 -6.39
CA GLU A 631 -21.73 -5.35 -5.24
C GLU A 631 -22.32 -5.86 -3.93
N LYS A 632 -23.65 -5.79 -3.77
CA LYS A 632 -24.34 -6.32 -2.59
C LYS A 632 -24.13 -7.83 -2.43
N GLU A 633 -24.17 -8.57 -3.54
CA GLU A 633 -23.94 -10.01 -3.56
C GLU A 633 -22.50 -10.36 -3.14
N TYR A 634 -21.51 -9.60 -3.61
CA TYR A 634 -20.11 -9.75 -3.19
C TYR A 634 -19.94 -9.50 -1.68
N LEU A 635 -20.48 -8.38 -1.18
CA LEU A 635 -20.38 -8.01 0.23
C LEU A 635 -21.01 -9.07 1.15
N GLN A 636 -22.16 -9.62 0.77
CA GLN A 636 -22.79 -10.71 1.53
C GLN A 636 -21.90 -11.96 1.55
N ARG A 637 -21.36 -12.37 0.40
CA ARG A 637 -20.48 -13.56 0.34
C ARG A 637 -19.19 -13.37 1.15
N LYS A 638 -18.66 -12.14 1.19
CA LYS A 638 -17.50 -11.79 2.02
C LYS A 638 -17.85 -11.87 3.51
N GLU A 639 -18.98 -11.30 3.92
CA GLU A 639 -19.48 -11.38 5.30
C GLU A 639 -19.69 -12.82 5.75
N ASP A 640 -20.34 -13.65 4.91
CA ASP A 640 -20.57 -15.07 5.19
C ASP A 640 -19.23 -15.81 5.38
N TYR A 641 -18.24 -15.56 4.51
CA TYR A 641 -16.92 -16.18 4.60
C TYR A 641 -16.21 -15.85 5.92
N PHE A 642 -16.18 -14.59 6.34
CA PHE A 642 -15.52 -14.19 7.59
C PHE A 642 -16.34 -14.51 8.85
N SER A 643 -17.64 -14.75 8.71
CA SER A 643 -18.46 -15.29 9.80
C SER A 643 -18.12 -16.76 10.08
N GLU A 644 -17.84 -17.53 9.03
CA GLU A 644 -17.43 -18.94 9.13
C GLU A 644 -15.93 -19.12 9.44
N ASN A 645 -15.12 -18.13 9.10
CA ASN A 645 -13.67 -18.15 9.24
C ASN A 645 -13.21 -16.92 10.03
N PRO A 646 -12.98 -17.03 11.36
CA PRO A 646 -12.49 -15.92 12.18
C PRO A 646 -11.26 -15.27 11.55
N VAL A 647 -11.19 -13.93 11.61
CA VAL A 647 -10.17 -13.14 10.93
C VAL A 647 -8.75 -13.62 11.28
N GLU A 648 -8.52 -14.03 12.53
CA GLU A 648 -7.23 -14.55 13.01
C GLU A 648 -6.82 -15.88 12.34
N ALA A 649 -7.79 -16.68 11.90
CA ALA A 649 -7.57 -17.97 11.26
C ALA A 649 -7.33 -17.86 9.75
N VAL A 650 -7.78 -16.77 9.11
CA VAL A 650 -7.57 -16.53 7.68
C VAL A 650 -6.13 -16.04 7.43
N PRO A 651 -5.35 -16.63 6.51
CA PRO A 651 -3.98 -16.19 6.22
C PRO A 651 -3.89 -14.69 5.87
N VAL A 652 -2.85 -14.02 6.38
CA VAL A 652 -2.68 -12.55 6.24
C VAL A 652 -2.75 -12.09 4.79
N ASP A 653 -2.03 -12.75 3.88
CA ASP A 653 -2.01 -12.36 2.47
C ASP A 653 -3.37 -12.61 1.79
N LEU A 654 -4.14 -13.60 2.27
CA LEU A 654 -5.50 -13.84 1.80
C LEU A 654 -6.45 -12.75 2.29
N ARG A 655 -6.29 -12.23 3.52
CA ARG A 655 -7.03 -11.06 4.00
C ARG A 655 -6.70 -9.81 3.18
N ARG A 656 -5.41 -9.59 2.90
CA ARG A 656 -4.95 -8.47 2.05
C ARG A 656 -5.41 -8.62 0.59
N TRP A 657 -5.64 -9.84 0.12
CA TRP A 657 -6.20 -10.10 -1.21
C TRP A 657 -7.61 -9.53 -1.37
N PHE A 658 -8.48 -9.66 -0.35
CA PHE A 658 -9.80 -9.03 -0.39
C PHE A 658 -9.71 -7.53 -0.61
N LEU A 659 -8.85 -6.85 0.16
CA LEU A 659 -8.60 -5.41 -0.01
C LEU A 659 -8.14 -5.09 -1.42
N SER A 660 -7.12 -5.82 -1.89
CA SER A 660 -6.50 -5.56 -3.18
C SER A 660 -7.47 -5.76 -4.35
N GLN A 661 -8.43 -6.68 -4.22
CA GLN A 661 -9.46 -6.93 -5.24
C GLN A 661 -10.57 -5.88 -5.22
N GLU A 662 -10.94 -5.36 -4.06
CA GLU A 662 -11.89 -4.24 -3.91
C GLU A 662 -11.32 -2.94 -4.49
N ASP A 663 -10.06 -2.64 -4.17
CA ASP A 663 -9.35 -1.49 -4.73
C ASP A 663 -9.19 -1.63 -6.25
N LEU A 664 -8.90 -2.84 -6.74
CA LEU A 664 -8.83 -3.14 -8.16
C LEU A 664 -10.16 -2.87 -8.87
N ALA A 665 -11.28 -3.35 -8.32
CA ALA A 665 -12.59 -3.17 -8.93
C ALA A 665 -13.08 -1.71 -8.90
N THR A 666 -12.92 -1.03 -7.76
CA THR A 666 -13.33 0.37 -7.61
C THR A 666 -12.46 1.32 -8.43
N GLY A 667 -11.14 1.12 -8.44
CA GLY A 667 -10.21 1.86 -9.29
C GLY A 667 -10.41 1.58 -10.78
N PHE A 668 -10.68 0.34 -11.17
CA PHE A 668 -10.99 -0.02 -12.55
C PHE A 668 -12.28 0.64 -13.07
N ALA A 669 -13.30 0.81 -12.22
CA ALA A 669 -14.50 1.54 -12.61
C ALA A 669 -14.21 3.02 -12.88
N ILE A 670 -13.39 3.66 -12.04
CA ILE A 670 -12.93 5.04 -12.27
C ILE A 670 -12.12 5.11 -13.57
N TRP A 671 -11.24 4.14 -13.78
CA TRP A 671 -10.46 4.04 -15.02
C TRP A 671 -11.37 3.97 -16.25
N CYS A 672 -12.35 3.07 -16.28
CA CYS A 672 -13.28 2.92 -17.40
C CYS A 672 -14.00 4.23 -17.74
N ALA A 673 -14.42 4.96 -16.71
CA ALA A 673 -15.15 6.21 -16.83
C ALA A 673 -14.33 7.42 -17.27
N THR A 674 -13.02 7.41 -17.02
CA THR A 674 -12.17 8.61 -17.13
C THR A 674 -11.01 8.45 -18.09
N THR A 675 -10.75 7.22 -18.55
CA THR A 675 -9.67 6.96 -19.49
C THR A 675 -10.03 7.45 -20.89
N TYR A 676 -9.05 8.13 -21.49
CA TYR A 676 -9.20 8.85 -22.75
C TYR A 676 -9.50 7.89 -23.92
N HIS A 677 -9.01 6.65 -23.88
CA HIS A 677 -9.22 5.68 -24.95
C HIS A 677 -10.71 5.41 -25.17
N ASN A 678 -11.54 5.59 -24.14
CA ASN A 678 -12.93 5.11 -24.13
C ASN A 678 -13.94 6.24 -24.32
N HIS A 679 -13.49 7.50 -24.22
CA HIS A 679 -14.34 8.67 -24.33
C HIS A 679 -13.74 9.70 -25.30
N PRO A 680 -14.15 9.69 -26.58
CA PRO A 680 -13.71 10.65 -27.61
C PRO A 680 -13.82 12.15 -27.22
N PRO A 681 -14.80 12.61 -26.40
CA PRO A 681 -14.83 14.00 -25.94
C PRO A 681 -13.62 14.45 -25.09
N PHE A 682 -12.80 13.52 -24.61
CA PHE A 682 -11.57 13.81 -23.85
C PHE A 682 -10.29 13.72 -24.71
N GLY A 683 -10.43 13.63 -26.03
CA GLY A 683 -9.31 13.61 -26.98
C GLY A 683 -8.47 14.90 -26.97
N GLU A 684 -9.01 16.01 -26.47
CA GLU A 684 -8.28 17.25 -26.25
C GLU A 684 -7.84 17.33 -24.78
N GLY A 685 -6.53 17.35 -24.54
CA GLY A 685 -5.96 17.67 -23.23
C GLY A 685 -5.21 16.56 -22.51
N TYR A 686 -5.15 15.33 -23.04
CA TYR A 686 -4.34 14.27 -22.44
C TYR A 686 -2.85 14.64 -22.40
N ALA A 687 -2.35 15.37 -23.40
CA ALA A 687 -0.94 15.80 -23.47
C ALA A 687 -0.58 16.81 -22.36
N ALA A 688 -1.55 17.53 -21.80
CA ALA A 688 -1.30 18.56 -20.79
C ALA A 688 -0.78 17.98 -19.46
N PRO A 689 -1.36 16.90 -18.88
CA PRO A 689 -0.77 16.16 -17.77
C PRO A 689 0.68 15.73 -18.02
N TYR A 690 0.97 15.15 -19.19
CA TYR A 690 2.33 14.73 -19.54
C TYR A 690 3.30 15.91 -19.62
N GLU A 691 2.90 16.99 -20.28
CA GLU A 691 3.71 18.20 -20.40
C GLU A 691 3.95 18.88 -19.04
N LYS A 692 2.94 18.89 -18.17
CA LYS A 692 3.04 19.40 -16.81
C LYS A 692 4.09 18.62 -16.02
N ARG A 693 3.99 17.30 -15.96
CA ARG A 693 4.96 16.45 -15.24
C ARG A 693 6.36 16.55 -15.84
N ARG A 694 6.48 16.62 -17.18
CA ARG A 694 7.76 16.87 -17.86
C ARG A 694 8.42 18.17 -17.41
N LYS A 695 7.67 19.27 -17.29
CA LYS A 695 8.17 20.57 -16.79
C LYS A 695 8.56 20.54 -15.33
N GLU A 696 7.86 19.75 -14.52
CA GLU A 696 8.20 19.48 -13.11
C GLU A 696 9.43 18.57 -12.97
N GLY A 697 9.99 18.14 -14.11
CA GLY A 697 11.25 17.44 -14.22
C GLY A 697 11.08 15.94 -14.40
N ALA A 698 9.94 15.31 -14.05
CA ALA A 698 9.76 13.86 -13.95
C ALA A 698 10.55 12.98 -14.95
N LEU A 699 11.66 12.37 -14.51
CA LEU A 699 12.43 11.39 -15.30
C LEU A 699 12.88 10.22 -14.40
N TRP A 700 12.49 8.99 -14.75
CA TRP A 700 12.86 7.79 -14.00
C TRP A 700 14.20 7.18 -14.48
N PHE A 701 14.62 7.42 -15.73
CA PHE A 701 15.87 6.85 -16.28
C PHE A 701 17.02 7.82 -16.55
N GLU A 702 16.81 9.14 -16.73
CA GLU A 702 17.90 10.04 -17.13
C GLU A 702 18.40 11.05 -16.09
N LYS A 703 17.68 11.20 -14.99
CA LYS A 703 18.04 11.96 -13.77
C LYS A 703 16.81 11.88 -12.88
N VAL A 704 16.94 11.46 -11.63
CA VAL A 704 15.89 11.71 -10.64
C VAL A 704 15.74 13.23 -10.58
N THR A 705 14.69 13.73 -11.19
CA THR A 705 14.39 15.14 -11.18
C THR A 705 13.67 15.50 -9.91
N GLU A 706 14.17 16.55 -9.30
CA GLU A 706 13.73 17.20 -8.06
C GLU A 706 12.22 17.51 -8.04
N SER A 707 11.38 16.53 -7.74
CA SER A 707 9.98 16.76 -7.32
C SER A 707 9.69 16.16 -5.94
N ASP A 708 10.69 16.22 -5.05
CA ASP A 708 10.63 15.92 -3.61
C ASP A 708 9.83 16.95 -2.78
N GLN A 709 9.21 17.95 -3.41
CA GLN A 709 8.42 18.96 -2.71
C GLN A 709 6.93 18.77 -2.95
N LEU A 710 6.33 17.72 -2.37
CA LEU A 710 4.88 17.64 -2.09
C LEU A 710 4.50 16.45 -1.19
N MET A 711 5.41 15.99 -0.32
CA MET A 711 5.22 14.92 0.68
C MET A 711 4.20 15.25 1.80
N THR A 712 3.34 16.25 1.62
CA THR A 712 2.31 16.61 2.60
C THR A 712 1.09 17.24 1.91
N GLY A 713 -0.02 16.51 1.84
CA GLY A 713 -1.34 17.08 1.54
C GLY A 713 -2.35 16.02 1.05
N GLY A 714 -3.41 15.69 1.78
CA GLY A 714 -3.85 16.17 3.07
C GLY A 714 -5.03 15.35 3.59
N PHE A 715 -4.87 14.78 4.79
CA PHE A 715 -5.90 14.92 5.82
C PHE A 715 -5.57 16.22 6.55
N GLU A 716 -6.57 16.97 6.98
CA GLU A 716 -6.36 18.23 7.70
C GLU A 716 -5.87 17.93 9.14
N VAL A 717 -4.58 17.63 9.28
CA VAL A 717 -3.87 17.53 10.56
C VAL A 717 -3.68 18.95 11.08
N ARG A 718 -4.48 19.35 12.07
CA ARG A 718 -4.26 20.61 12.79
C ARG A 718 -3.27 20.37 13.91
N TYR A 719 -2.17 21.12 13.89
CA TYR A 719 -1.16 21.14 14.94
C TYR A 719 -1.74 21.82 16.19
N ALA A 720 -1.55 21.22 17.37
CA ALA A 720 -1.77 21.93 18.62
C ALA A 720 -0.56 22.86 18.84
N ASN A 721 -0.80 24.17 18.94
CA ASN A 721 0.22 25.14 19.36
C ASN A 721 0.53 25.00 20.85
#